data_AF-A0A9P9WBM4-F1
#
_entry.id   AF-A0A9P9WBM4-F1
#
_cell.length_a   1.000
_cell.length_b   1.000
_cell.length_c   1.000
_cell.angle_alpha   90.00
_cell.angle_beta   90.00
_cell.angle_gamma   90.00
#
_symmetry.space_group_name_H-M   'P 1'
#
loop_
_entity.id
_entity.type
_entity.pdbx_description
1 polymer ?
#
loop_
_entity_poly.entity_id
_entity_poly.type
_entity_poly.pdbx_seq_one_letter_code
_entity_poly.pdbx_strand_id
1 'polypeptide(L)'
;MPGKLLSDGHQAVYPPCLFPLSSDKSENPITQNVISDSLNGRWDGIEASFKKQGISMASILKASWGLSLQCYVSPEVVSFEYYAKRRASCYHKTGNGTNGITEQSSSSLCMFHLARDEELLNLLMRLESAQESPFPISTNTEQAVSVSPIPASKFWNTTLAFGGHVYNQEPRSIGANVHLVVSVKGTPGGRISTSIHYDSSRINEQVAQSVHSTFNRVLSDVLTFPQSRVGQVEACSYADQFLIRKITSRISQVENTCVHDLVLRQCRLHPSRIAVSGWDGDLTYGELDDLSLRLAHYLASLGIGPETFVFSCFPRSIWPIVTRLGIMRAGGAYVSILSTDPPAYIDSAVQRTRARVLLSDPENASKFRPLIETVLEVTPDWLRQLPHKSCPLNVTVRPNNACLIVFTSGSTGRPKGIVQKHQSYSTALLDYVKNLGLKAHTRFLGFDDYAFDICNLEFLVPLIIGGCCVVPCPTKMNSDLHEVITGLQANIAFLSPTAAMSLDPKKVPCLETLCIGGEPMPRDFAQKWQTSSTKLINQYGMGEAAICCAYNEDVQPEQNDVIGKAATGAIWIVDATSPERLMPVGAVGELLIEGPHLSQKYLDEVGQSQQAVFLDEAPSWMDEMHPERVHTSRFYRSGDLGRLRHDGTIQYIGRKDHILKFDGRRVDALEVEFQARRCLTQKDAIVVDMLHADDDVTEPELAAYVYLDDHPESSAALVKGEPILSDAVEDSLAAQKVEEIKQVISNKLPLHMVPTRFILTSWMPRTASKKTDRKRLRVAGDSYQNGRSKRRRAMSMDNGVSNNVMEC
;
A
#
# COMPACT_ATOMS: atom_id res chain seq x y z
N MET A 1 11.85 -2.54 48.84
CA MET A 1 10.51 -1.90 48.92
C MET A 1 9.89 -1.89 47.53
N PRO A 2 9.01 -2.84 47.19
CA PRO A 2 8.28 -2.86 45.93
C PRO A 2 6.81 -2.48 46.18
N GLY A 3 6.35 -1.36 45.60
CA GLY A 3 4.96 -0.89 45.77
C GLY A 3 4.64 0.52 45.29
N LYS A 4 5.47 1.14 44.43
CA LYS A 4 5.35 2.58 44.11
C LYS A 4 5.28 2.95 42.62
N LEU A 5 5.03 2.01 41.71
CA LEU A 5 4.85 2.34 40.28
C LEU A 5 3.38 2.42 39.82
N LEU A 6 2.42 2.11 40.69
CA LEU A 6 1.00 2.40 40.46
C LEU A 6 0.56 3.77 41.03
N SER A 7 1.43 4.50 41.74
CA SER A 7 1.11 5.81 42.32
C SER A 7 1.39 6.99 41.38
N ASP A 8 2.21 6.82 40.35
CA ASP A 8 2.73 7.93 39.55
C ASP A 8 2.09 7.95 38.16
N GLY A 9 0.75 8.02 38.09
CA GLY A 9 -0.03 8.68 37.02
C GLY A 9 0.38 8.54 35.54
N HIS A 10 1.18 7.54 35.17
CA HIS A 10 1.64 7.21 33.83
C HIS A 10 0.83 6.00 33.36
N GLN A 11 -0.36 6.26 32.84
CA GLN A 11 -1.10 5.27 32.07
C GLN A 11 -0.35 5.05 30.76
N ALA A 12 0.42 3.96 30.66
CA ALA A 12 0.83 3.46 29.37
C ALA A 12 -0.43 3.06 28.59
N VAL A 13 -0.78 3.84 27.56
CA VAL A 13 -1.87 3.52 26.65
C VAL A 13 -1.36 2.45 25.69
N TYR A 14 -1.67 1.19 25.99
CA TYR A 14 -1.31 0.06 25.11
C TYR A 14 -2.26 -0.02 23.92
N PRO A 15 -1.76 -0.34 22.71
CA PRO A 15 -2.61 -0.48 21.54
C PRO A 15 -3.56 -1.67 21.71
N PRO A 16 -4.80 -1.56 21.25
CA PRO A 16 -5.78 -2.64 21.37
C PRO A 16 -5.45 -3.81 20.45
N CYS A 17 -5.58 -5.05 20.95
CA CYS A 17 -5.39 -6.27 20.16
C CYS A 17 -6.76 -6.84 19.75
N LEU A 18 -7.36 -6.20 18.74
CA LEU A 18 -8.67 -6.59 18.22
C LEU A 18 -8.50 -7.37 16.92
N PHE A 19 -8.85 -8.66 16.95
CA PHE A 19 -8.97 -9.47 15.75
C PHE A 19 -10.00 -8.84 14.80
N PRO A 20 -9.67 -8.67 13.51
CA PRO A 20 -10.55 -8.01 12.56
C PRO A 20 -11.84 -8.80 12.38
N LEU A 21 -12.97 -8.08 12.36
CA LEU A 21 -14.29 -8.65 12.13
C LEU A 21 -14.72 -8.37 10.68
N SER A 22 -15.52 -9.26 10.12
CA SER A 22 -16.18 -9.06 8.82
C SER A 22 -17.03 -7.79 8.84
N SER A 23 -16.93 -6.99 7.77
CA SER A 23 -17.81 -5.84 7.53
C SER A 23 -19.23 -6.28 7.17
N ASP A 24 -19.39 -7.46 6.58
CA ASP A 24 -20.68 -8.08 6.29
C ASP A 24 -21.37 -8.48 7.60
N LYS A 25 -22.23 -7.59 8.12
CA LYS A 25 -23.24 -7.96 9.12
C LYS A 25 -24.26 -8.87 8.43
N SER A 26 -24.02 -10.18 8.42
CA SER A 26 -25.09 -11.09 8.02
C SER A 26 -26.22 -10.97 9.05
N GLU A 27 -27.46 -10.73 8.62
CA GLU A 27 -28.66 -10.77 9.48
C GLU A 27 -28.95 -12.19 10.03
N ASN A 28 -28.06 -13.15 9.79
CA ASN A 28 -28.16 -14.50 10.31
C ASN A 28 -28.12 -14.48 11.85
N PRO A 29 -28.91 -15.34 12.51
CA PRO A 29 -28.83 -15.50 13.96
C PRO A 29 -27.41 -15.84 14.38
N ILE A 30 -26.96 -15.29 15.52
CA ILE A 30 -25.64 -15.58 16.11
C ILE A 30 -25.55 -17.10 16.29
N THR A 31 -24.80 -17.75 15.41
CA THR A 31 -24.53 -19.20 15.48
C THR A 31 -23.06 -19.37 15.83
N GLN A 32 -22.81 -20.04 16.95
CA GLN A 32 -21.45 -20.38 17.36
C GLN A 32 -21.03 -21.67 16.69
N ASN A 33 -20.01 -21.57 15.86
CA ASN A 33 -19.46 -22.73 15.15
C ASN A 33 -18.15 -23.17 15.79
N VAL A 34 -17.80 -24.45 15.58
CA VAL A 34 -16.60 -25.06 16.16
C VAL A 34 -15.85 -25.86 15.10
N ILE A 35 -14.55 -25.60 14.96
CA ILE A 35 -13.63 -26.41 14.16
C ILE A 35 -12.67 -27.09 15.14
N SER A 36 -12.36 -28.38 14.95
CA SER A 36 -11.51 -29.16 15.87
C SER A 36 -10.46 -29.98 15.14
N ASP A 37 -9.29 -30.15 15.74
CA ASP A 37 -8.17 -30.94 15.21
C ASP A 37 -7.38 -31.61 16.36
N SER A 38 -6.47 -32.54 16.03
CA SER A 38 -5.57 -33.20 16.97
C SER A 38 -4.12 -33.18 16.49
N LEU A 39 -3.21 -32.71 17.33
CA LEU A 39 -1.78 -32.68 17.02
C LEU A 39 -1.11 -34.04 17.31
N ASN A 40 0.00 -34.29 16.60
CA ASN A 40 0.83 -35.47 16.82
C ASN A 40 1.64 -35.34 18.12
N GLY A 41 1.87 -36.47 18.80
CA GLY A 41 2.56 -36.54 20.09
C GLY A 41 1.62 -36.80 21.26
N ARG A 42 2.15 -37.44 22.31
CA ARG A 42 1.39 -37.72 23.54
C ARG A 42 1.52 -36.57 24.51
N TRP A 43 0.38 -36.09 25.02
CA TRP A 43 0.29 -34.96 25.96
C TRP A 43 1.30 -35.09 27.10
N ASP A 44 1.31 -36.24 27.80
CA ASP A 44 2.16 -36.45 28.98
C ASP A 44 3.66 -36.38 28.66
N GLY A 45 4.06 -36.84 27.47
CA GLY A 45 5.46 -36.82 27.06
C GLY A 45 5.95 -35.40 26.79
N ILE A 46 5.11 -34.59 26.14
CA ILE A 46 5.38 -33.18 25.85
C ILE A 46 5.42 -32.39 27.16
N GLU A 47 4.39 -32.53 28.00
CA GLU A 47 4.31 -31.85 29.29
C GLU A 47 5.51 -32.19 30.19
N ALA A 48 5.88 -33.48 30.28
CA ALA A 48 7.02 -33.90 31.08
C ALA A 48 8.36 -33.35 30.56
N SER A 49 8.52 -33.20 29.24
CA SER A 49 9.75 -32.67 28.63
C SER A 49 9.97 -31.19 28.98
N PHE A 50 8.93 -30.37 28.81
CA PHE A 50 9.01 -28.93 29.11
C PHE A 50 9.03 -28.65 30.61
N LYS A 51 8.35 -29.48 31.42
CA LYS A 51 8.38 -29.37 32.88
C LYS A 51 9.79 -29.58 33.46
N LYS A 52 10.64 -30.41 32.83
CA LYS A 52 12.06 -30.55 33.22
C LYS A 52 12.86 -29.25 33.01
N GLN A 53 12.42 -28.40 32.09
CA GLN A 53 13.01 -27.10 31.81
C GLN A 53 12.32 -25.97 32.60
N GLY A 54 11.42 -26.33 33.53
CA GLY A 54 10.68 -25.37 34.34
C GLY A 54 9.56 -24.64 33.59
N ILE A 55 9.15 -25.10 32.41
CA ILE A 55 8.13 -24.43 31.57
C ILE A 55 6.81 -25.19 31.64
N SER A 56 5.71 -24.46 31.91
CA SER A 56 4.37 -25.03 31.92
C SER A 56 3.73 -25.03 30.53
N MET A 57 2.77 -25.94 30.32
CA MET A 57 1.92 -25.92 29.12
C MET A 57 1.15 -24.60 28.98
N ALA A 58 0.81 -23.93 30.08
CA ALA A 58 0.14 -22.63 30.02
C ALA A 58 1.02 -21.59 29.32
N SER A 59 2.31 -21.53 29.62
CA SER A 59 3.26 -20.60 28.98
C SER A 59 3.44 -20.91 27.49
N ILE A 60 3.51 -22.19 27.13
CA ILE A 60 3.59 -22.64 25.73
C ILE A 60 2.35 -22.22 24.94
N LEU A 61 1.16 -22.47 25.49
CA LEU A 61 -0.11 -22.14 24.83
C LEU A 61 -0.28 -20.62 24.70
N LYS A 62 0.07 -19.86 25.74
CA LYS A 62 0.06 -18.38 25.69
C LYS A 62 1.01 -17.85 24.62
N ALA A 63 2.25 -18.33 24.58
CA ALA A 63 3.21 -17.95 23.54
C ALA A 63 2.69 -18.28 22.14
N SER A 64 2.18 -19.50 21.94
CA SER A 64 1.68 -19.97 20.65
C SER A 64 0.50 -19.14 20.15
N TRP A 65 -0.45 -18.83 21.04
CA TRP A 65 -1.59 -17.98 20.68
C TRP A 65 -1.16 -16.53 20.43
N GLY A 66 -0.26 -15.99 21.25
CA GLY A 66 0.32 -14.67 21.03
C GLY A 66 1.00 -14.54 19.66
N LEU A 67 1.87 -15.49 19.30
CA LEU A 67 2.55 -15.54 18.01
C LEU A 67 1.56 -15.68 16.83
N SER A 68 0.48 -16.44 17.03
CA SER A 68 -0.59 -16.56 16.03
C SER A 68 -1.32 -15.23 15.82
N LEU A 69 -1.73 -14.58 16.91
CA LEU A 69 -2.40 -13.27 16.88
C LEU A 69 -1.54 -12.16 16.27
N GLN A 70 -0.22 -12.21 16.49
CA GLN A 70 0.74 -11.26 15.93
C GLN A 70 0.63 -11.18 14.40
N CYS A 71 0.29 -12.28 13.74
CA CYS A 71 0.13 -12.32 12.28
C CYS A 71 -1.11 -11.56 11.78
N TYR A 72 -2.16 -11.47 12.59
CA TYR A 72 -3.47 -10.94 12.16
C TYR A 72 -3.79 -9.54 12.70
N VAL A 73 -3.13 -9.09 13.78
CA VAL A 73 -3.57 -7.91 14.54
C VAL A 73 -2.47 -6.86 14.72
N SER A 74 -1.33 -7.23 15.33
CA SER A 74 -0.32 -6.26 15.79
C SER A 74 1.08 -6.88 15.82
N PRO A 75 2.13 -6.17 15.37
CA PRO A 75 3.45 -6.76 15.18
C PRO A 75 4.30 -6.90 16.46
N GLU A 76 4.02 -6.20 17.57
CA GLU A 76 4.96 -6.17 18.71
C GLU A 76 4.33 -6.47 20.07
N VAL A 77 3.07 -6.08 20.30
CA VAL A 77 2.35 -6.33 21.55
C VAL A 77 1.05 -7.04 21.25
N VAL A 78 0.79 -8.12 21.99
CA VAL A 78 -0.42 -8.93 21.89
C VAL A 78 -1.16 -8.94 23.22
N SER A 79 -2.48 -8.90 23.16
CA SER A 79 -3.36 -9.03 24.33
C SER A 79 -4.56 -9.92 24.04
N PHE A 80 -4.88 -10.81 24.98
CA PHE A 80 -6.02 -11.73 24.89
C PHE A 80 -6.41 -12.23 26.28
N GLU A 81 -7.64 -12.71 26.43
CA GLU A 81 -8.07 -13.35 27.66
C GLU A 81 -7.53 -14.79 27.72
N TYR A 82 -6.95 -15.20 28.85
CA TYR A 82 -6.59 -16.58 29.13
C TYR A 82 -7.51 -17.15 30.21
N TYR A 83 -8.25 -18.18 29.84
CA TYR A 83 -9.16 -18.92 30.70
C TYR A 83 -8.59 -20.30 31.00
N ALA A 84 -8.48 -20.66 32.28
CA ALA A 84 -8.07 -21.99 32.70
C ALA A 84 -9.00 -22.54 33.78
N LYS A 85 -9.40 -23.81 33.63
CA LYS A 85 -10.05 -24.55 34.72
C LYS A 85 -9.00 -25.18 35.62
N ARG A 86 -8.99 -24.80 36.89
CA ARG A 86 -8.18 -25.47 37.93
C ARG A 86 -9.07 -26.41 38.73
N ARG A 87 -8.69 -27.68 38.82
CA ARG A 87 -9.22 -28.56 39.88
C ARG A 87 -8.55 -28.16 41.19
N ALA A 88 -9.24 -27.37 41.99
CA ALA A 88 -8.86 -27.12 43.37
C ALA A 88 -9.54 -28.19 44.25
N SER A 89 -8.76 -29.06 44.87
CA SER A 89 -9.26 -29.89 45.96
C SER A 89 -9.36 -29.02 47.21
N CYS A 90 -10.47 -28.30 47.35
CA CYS A 90 -10.76 -27.53 48.56
C CYS A 90 -11.24 -28.50 49.65
N TYR A 91 -10.48 -28.65 50.73
CA TYR A 91 -10.95 -29.34 51.93
C TYR A 91 -12.01 -28.48 52.63
N HIS A 92 -13.27 -28.63 52.23
CA HIS A 92 -14.39 -28.20 53.05
C HIS A 92 -14.99 -29.42 53.74
N LYS A 93 -14.88 -29.45 55.09
CA LYS A 93 -15.73 -30.31 55.91
C LYS A 93 -17.16 -29.84 55.72
N THR A 94 -17.88 -30.46 54.78
CA THR A 94 -19.33 -30.43 54.81
C THR A 94 -19.77 -31.31 55.98
N GLY A 95 -20.84 -30.91 56.69
CA GLY A 95 -21.30 -31.55 57.93
C GLY A 95 -21.66 -33.05 57.83
N ASN A 96 -21.54 -33.68 56.65
CA ASN A 96 -21.83 -35.09 56.39
C ASN A 96 -20.64 -35.89 55.80
N GLY A 97 -19.39 -35.43 55.92
CA GLY A 97 -18.22 -36.28 55.68
C GLY A 97 -17.99 -36.74 54.23
N THR A 98 -18.57 -36.05 53.24
CA THR A 98 -18.26 -36.28 51.81
C THR A 98 -17.37 -35.16 51.28
N ASN A 99 -16.23 -35.54 50.71
CA ASN A 99 -15.29 -34.63 50.04
C ASN A 99 -15.95 -34.08 48.77
N GLY A 100 -16.30 -32.80 48.76
CA GLY A 100 -16.75 -32.10 47.56
C GLY A 100 -15.55 -31.55 46.77
N ILE A 101 -15.48 -31.85 45.47
CA ILE A 101 -14.56 -31.17 44.55
C ILE A 101 -15.27 -29.89 44.10
N THR A 102 -14.75 -28.71 44.46
CA THR A 102 -15.21 -27.44 43.88
C THR A 102 -14.32 -27.08 42.70
N GLU A 103 -14.91 -27.00 41.51
CA GLU A 103 -14.20 -26.51 40.33
C GLU A 103 -14.05 -24.99 40.42
N GLN A 104 -12.80 -24.50 40.35
CA GLN A 104 -12.52 -23.07 40.28
C GLN A 104 -12.00 -22.72 38.89
N SER A 105 -12.72 -21.84 38.20
CA SER A 105 -12.26 -21.25 36.94
C SER A 105 -11.52 -19.94 37.21
N SER A 106 -10.38 -19.74 36.54
CA SER A 106 -9.66 -18.47 36.55
C SER A 106 -9.61 -17.88 35.16
N SER A 107 -10.06 -16.63 35.00
CA SER A 107 -9.83 -15.78 33.82
C SER A 107 -8.77 -14.74 34.15
N SER A 108 -7.88 -14.48 33.20
CA SER A 108 -6.85 -13.45 33.33
C SER A 108 -6.57 -12.80 31.99
N LEU A 109 -6.35 -11.49 31.98
CA LEU A 109 -5.90 -10.78 30.78
C LEU A 109 -4.41 -11.03 30.57
N CYS A 110 -4.03 -11.72 29.49
CA CYS A 110 -2.63 -11.89 29.10
C CYS A 110 -2.21 -10.73 28.18
N MET A 111 -1.06 -10.12 28.49
CA MET A 111 -0.46 -9.08 27.65
C MET A 111 1.06 -9.17 27.73
N PHE A 112 1.72 -9.23 26.58
CA PHE A 112 3.19 -9.29 26.52
C PHE A 112 3.73 -8.83 25.16
N HIS A 113 5.01 -8.42 25.18
CA HIS A 113 5.76 -8.09 23.97
C HIS A 113 6.36 -9.34 23.32
N LEU A 114 6.38 -9.37 21.99
CA LEU A 114 7.02 -10.40 21.18
C LEU A 114 8.25 -9.79 20.47
N ALA A 115 9.44 -10.05 20.98
CA ALA A 115 10.68 -9.59 20.36
C ALA A 115 11.18 -10.65 19.38
N ARG A 116 11.36 -10.28 18.10
CA ARG A 116 11.72 -11.23 17.03
C ARG A 116 13.05 -11.94 17.24
N ASP A 117 14.03 -11.21 17.79
CA ASP A 117 15.36 -11.74 18.06
C ASP A 117 15.45 -12.52 19.38
N GLU A 118 14.37 -12.54 20.18
CA GLU A 118 14.29 -13.34 21.41
C GLU A 118 14.21 -14.83 21.04
N GLU A 119 15.01 -15.66 21.71
CA GLU A 119 14.85 -17.11 21.66
C GLU A 119 13.49 -17.49 22.28
N LEU A 120 12.79 -18.44 21.68
CA LEU A 120 11.50 -18.90 22.17
C LEU A 120 11.57 -19.37 23.62
N LEU A 121 12.65 -20.03 24.02
CA LEU A 121 12.84 -20.46 25.40
C LEU A 121 12.83 -19.28 26.39
N ASN A 122 13.44 -18.16 26.03
CA ASN A 122 13.46 -16.95 26.87
C ASN A 122 12.06 -16.34 26.98
N LEU A 123 11.31 -16.29 25.86
CA LEU A 123 9.90 -15.89 25.87
C LEU A 123 9.08 -16.80 26.81
N LEU A 124 9.26 -18.12 26.71
CA LEU A 124 8.55 -19.09 27.55
C LEU A 124 8.90 -18.94 29.03
N MET A 125 10.19 -18.78 29.37
CA MET A 125 10.64 -18.53 30.74
C MET A 125 10.07 -17.23 31.29
N ARG A 126 10.03 -16.16 30.49
CA ARG A 126 9.44 -14.87 30.86
C ARG A 126 7.94 -14.96 31.12
N LEU A 127 7.23 -15.78 30.36
CA LEU A 127 5.80 -16.06 30.59
C LEU A 127 5.56 -16.93 31.83
N GLU A 128 6.51 -17.79 32.19
CA GLU A 128 6.45 -18.63 33.39
C GLU A 128 6.77 -17.83 34.67
N SER A 129 7.82 -17.00 34.63
CA SER A 129 8.31 -16.17 35.75
C SER A 129 7.39 -14.99 36.09
N ALA A 130 6.26 -14.88 35.41
CA ALA A 130 5.31 -13.79 35.43
C ALA A 130 4.61 -13.49 36.78
N GLN A 131 5.08 -14.04 37.90
CA GLN A 131 4.75 -13.56 39.25
C GLN A 131 5.67 -12.41 39.73
N GLU A 132 6.82 -12.17 39.09
CA GLU A 132 7.83 -11.19 39.54
C GLU A 132 8.25 -10.16 38.45
N SER A 133 7.31 -9.74 37.60
CA SER A 133 7.52 -8.59 36.71
C SER A 133 6.93 -7.31 37.33
N PRO A 134 7.57 -6.12 37.21
CA PRO A 134 6.97 -4.85 37.62
C PRO A 134 5.69 -4.49 36.83
N PHE A 135 5.37 -5.27 35.79
CA PHE A 135 4.18 -5.17 34.95
C PHE A 135 3.41 -6.49 35.00
N PRO A 136 2.11 -6.51 35.36
CA PRO A 136 1.39 -7.77 35.46
C PRO A 136 1.15 -8.33 34.05
N ILE A 137 1.83 -9.44 33.73
CA ILE A 137 1.63 -10.26 32.51
C ILE A 137 0.27 -10.96 32.54
N SER A 138 -0.35 -11.06 33.72
CA SER A 138 -1.73 -11.48 33.92
C SER A 138 -2.37 -10.75 35.11
N THR A 139 -3.44 -9.97 34.87
CA THR A 139 -4.32 -9.43 35.93
C THR A 139 -5.67 -10.13 35.88
N ASN A 140 -6.39 -10.16 37.01
CA ASN A 140 -7.79 -10.56 37.00
C ASN A 140 -8.55 -9.62 36.05
N THR A 141 -9.25 -10.19 35.08
CA THR A 141 -9.97 -9.47 34.04
C THR A 141 -10.93 -8.43 34.66
N GLU A 142 -11.64 -8.78 35.74
CA GLU A 142 -12.57 -7.87 36.45
C GLU A 142 -11.85 -6.69 37.14
N GLN A 143 -10.63 -6.90 37.64
CA GLN A 143 -9.79 -5.83 38.19
C GLN A 143 -9.18 -4.95 37.10
N ALA A 144 -8.81 -5.53 35.95
CA ALA A 144 -8.32 -4.76 34.81
C ALA A 144 -9.40 -3.85 34.22
N VAL A 145 -10.65 -4.34 34.13
CA VAL A 145 -11.80 -3.57 33.65
C VAL A 145 -12.15 -2.43 34.62
N SER A 146 -12.08 -2.67 35.94
CA SER A 146 -12.54 -1.69 36.93
C SER A 146 -11.57 -0.52 37.18
N VAL A 147 -10.29 -0.67 36.79
CA VAL A 147 -9.23 0.35 37.01
C VAL A 147 -8.86 1.10 35.72
N SER A 148 -9.34 0.65 34.55
CA SER A 148 -9.02 1.27 33.26
C SER A 148 -10.08 2.31 32.84
N PRO A 149 -9.67 3.51 32.36
CA PRO A 149 -10.60 4.48 31.76
C PRO A 149 -11.10 4.06 30.36
N ILE A 150 -10.53 3.00 29.79
CA ILE A 150 -10.91 2.44 28.48
C ILE A 150 -11.76 1.18 28.72
N PRO A 151 -12.92 1.02 28.06
CA PRO A 151 -13.72 -0.20 28.19
C PRO A 151 -12.94 -1.45 27.76
N ALA A 152 -13.09 -2.56 28.48
CA ALA A 152 -12.47 -3.85 28.13
C ALA A 152 -12.78 -4.33 26.70
N SER A 153 -13.97 -3.98 26.19
CA SER A 153 -14.40 -4.20 24.80
C SER A 153 -13.47 -3.60 23.75
N LYS A 154 -12.65 -2.62 24.15
CA LYS A 154 -11.69 -1.95 23.27
C LYS A 154 -10.28 -2.50 23.40
N PHE A 155 -9.97 -3.46 24.29
CA PHE A 155 -8.59 -3.94 24.50
C PHE A 155 -8.29 -5.30 23.88
N TRP A 156 -9.25 -6.22 23.88
CA TRP A 156 -9.14 -7.55 23.27
C TRP A 156 -10.53 -8.05 22.87
N ASN A 157 -10.57 -8.95 21.89
CA ASN A 157 -11.80 -9.64 21.48
C ASN A 157 -11.58 -11.15 21.24
N THR A 158 -10.47 -11.69 21.74
CA THR A 158 -10.11 -13.11 21.62
C THR A 158 -9.75 -13.74 22.97
N THR A 159 -9.99 -15.05 23.08
CA THR A 159 -9.73 -15.82 24.31
C THR A 159 -8.98 -17.13 23.99
N LEU A 160 -8.01 -17.49 24.83
CA LEU A 160 -7.37 -18.80 24.87
C LEU A 160 -7.89 -19.57 26.09
N ALA A 161 -8.53 -20.72 25.87
CA ALA A 161 -9.10 -21.57 26.91
C ALA A 161 -8.33 -22.89 27.07
N PHE A 162 -8.01 -23.26 28.31
CA PHE A 162 -7.28 -24.48 28.66
C PHE A 162 -7.97 -25.31 29.75
N GLY A 163 -8.11 -26.62 29.53
CA GLY A 163 -8.64 -27.59 30.50
C GLY A 163 -10.11 -27.97 30.29
N GLY A 164 -10.34 -29.26 30.02
CA GLY A 164 -11.59 -29.97 29.68
C GLY A 164 -12.96 -29.31 29.99
N HIS A 165 -13.85 -29.38 28.99
CA HIS A 165 -15.23 -28.87 28.94
C HIS A 165 -15.40 -27.36 29.08
N VAL A 166 -15.20 -26.66 27.97
CA VAL A 166 -16.11 -25.57 27.62
C VAL A 166 -17.12 -26.18 26.64
N TYR A 167 -18.41 -25.97 26.89
CA TYR A 167 -19.57 -26.29 26.02
C TYR A 167 -20.24 -27.67 26.08
N ASN A 168 -21.14 -27.84 27.05
CA ASN A 168 -22.45 -28.51 26.88
C ASN A 168 -23.61 -27.67 27.46
N GLN A 169 -23.33 -26.45 27.92
CA GLN A 169 -24.31 -25.44 28.32
C GLN A 169 -24.03 -24.20 27.46
N GLU A 170 -25.08 -23.51 27.02
CA GLU A 170 -24.97 -22.21 26.33
C GLU A 170 -23.91 -21.34 27.01
N PRO A 171 -23.04 -20.62 26.27
CA PRO A 171 -22.18 -19.58 26.81
C PRO A 171 -23.00 -18.42 27.34
N ARG A 172 -23.63 -18.58 28.48
CA ARG A 172 -24.10 -17.45 29.27
C ARG A 172 -22.87 -16.87 29.95
N SER A 173 -22.40 -15.76 29.38
CA SER A 173 -21.30 -14.88 29.80
C SER A 173 -19.89 -15.18 29.26
N ILE A 174 -19.77 -15.51 27.96
CA ILE A 174 -18.69 -14.85 27.20
C ILE A 174 -19.03 -13.35 27.29
N GLY A 175 -18.12 -12.50 27.75
CA GLY A 175 -18.37 -11.05 27.75
C GLY A 175 -18.82 -10.61 26.35
N ALA A 176 -19.76 -9.67 26.23
CA ALA A 176 -20.43 -9.29 24.97
C ALA A 176 -19.52 -8.87 23.79
N ASN A 177 -18.19 -8.93 23.94
CA ASN A 177 -17.17 -8.40 23.03
C ASN A 177 -16.14 -9.45 22.57
N VAL A 178 -16.24 -10.73 22.97
CA VAL A 178 -15.33 -11.79 22.48
C VAL A 178 -15.97 -12.51 21.29
N HIS A 179 -15.24 -12.60 20.19
CA HIS A 179 -15.74 -13.14 18.92
C HIS A 179 -15.01 -14.40 18.46
N LEU A 180 -13.88 -14.74 19.10
CA LEU A 180 -13.04 -15.87 18.74
C LEU A 180 -12.37 -16.49 19.97
N VAL A 181 -12.56 -17.80 20.18
CA VAL A 181 -12.00 -18.55 21.31
C VAL A 181 -11.24 -19.76 20.80
N VAL A 182 -9.94 -19.83 21.11
CA VAL A 182 -9.12 -21.03 20.86
C VAL A 182 -9.09 -21.87 22.13
N SER A 183 -9.55 -23.12 22.05
CA SER A 183 -9.58 -24.06 23.16
C SER A 183 -8.57 -25.18 22.95
N VAL A 184 -7.85 -25.55 24.01
CA VAL A 184 -6.91 -26.67 23.99
C VAL A 184 -7.22 -27.66 25.10
N LYS A 185 -7.28 -28.94 24.74
CA LYS A 185 -7.54 -30.07 25.65
C LYS A 185 -6.43 -31.11 25.51
N GLY A 186 -5.78 -31.40 26.64
CA GLY A 186 -4.91 -32.57 26.80
C GLY A 186 -5.65 -33.67 27.55
N THR A 187 -5.50 -34.92 27.11
CA THR A 187 -5.92 -36.09 27.90
C THR A 187 -4.69 -36.91 28.27
N PRO A 188 -4.57 -37.41 29.52
CA PRO A 188 -3.50 -38.34 29.88
C PRO A 188 -3.47 -39.54 28.94
N GLY A 189 -2.31 -39.89 28.41
CA GLY A 189 -2.11 -40.91 27.38
C GLY A 189 -2.61 -40.56 25.97
N GLY A 190 -3.32 -39.44 25.80
CA GLY A 190 -3.93 -39.02 24.55
C GLY A 190 -3.16 -37.93 23.80
N ARG A 191 -3.75 -37.48 22.69
CA ARG A 191 -3.24 -36.38 21.85
C ARG A 191 -3.69 -35.02 22.40
N ILE A 192 -3.01 -33.96 21.95
CA ILE A 192 -3.48 -32.58 22.13
C ILE A 192 -4.62 -32.35 21.15
N SER A 193 -5.81 -32.01 21.64
CA SER A 193 -6.94 -31.57 20.83
C SER A 193 -7.06 -30.05 20.90
N THR A 194 -7.20 -29.41 19.74
CA THR A 194 -7.40 -27.96 19.64
C THR A 194 -8.73 -27.70 18.95
N SER A 195 -9.45 -26.66 19.36
CA SER A 195 -10.65 -26.20 18.68
C SER A 195 -10.74 -24.69 18.64
N ILE A 196 -11.37 -24.13 17.61
CA ILE A 196 -11.69 -22.71 17.54
C ILE A 196 -13.21 -22.53 17.55
N HIS A 197 -13.70 -21.63 18.39
CA HIS A 197 -15.10 -21.24 18.49
C HIS A 197 -15.22 -19.80 18.03
N TYR A 198 -16.18 -19.50 17.16
CA TYR A 198 -16.31 -18.15 16.59
C TYR A 198 -17.77 -17.76 16.34
N ASP A 199 -18.01 -16.44 16.32
CA ASP A 199 -19.28 -15.85 15.91
C ASP A 199 -19.35 -15.78 14.38
N SER A 200 -20.14 -16.67 13.77
CA SER A 200 -20.27 -16.78 12.30
C SER A 200 -20.90 -15.53 11.67
N SER A 201 -21.58 -14.68 12.45
CA SER A 201 -22.12 -13.40 11.98
C SER A 201 -21.04 -12.32 11.82
N ARG A 202 -19.83 -12.56 12.34
CA ARG A 202 -18.71 -11.61 12.37
C ARG A 202 -17.42 -12.18 11.84
N ILE A 203 -17.27 -13.50 11.76
CA ILE A 203 -16.05 -14.16 11.29
C ILE A 203 -16.44 -15.22 10.27
N ASN A 204 -15.90 -15.08 9.06
CA ASN A 204 -16.07 -16.07 8.01
C ASN A 204 -15.39 -17.39 8.41
N GLU A 205 -16.05 -18.52 8.15
CA GLU A 205 -15.56 -19.86 8.50
C GLU A 205 -14.17 -20.16 7.91
N GLN A 206 -13.90 -19.73 6.68
CA GLN A 206 -12.60 -19.93 6.04
C GLN A 206 -11.49 -19.16 6.78
N VAL A 207 -11.79 -17.96 7.27
CA VAL A 207 -10.87 -17.17 8.10
C VAL A 207 -10.63 -17.87 9.43
N ALA A 208 -11.68 -18.36 10.09
CA ALA A 208 -11.55 -19.12 11.34
C ALA A 208 -10.69 -20.39 11.14
N GLN A 209 -10.86 -21.09 10.01
CA GLN A 209 -10.06 -22.26 9.64
C GLN A 209 -8.58 -21.90 9.46
N SER A 210 -8.25 -20.81 8.75
CA SER A 210 -6.85 -20.36 8.58
C SER A 210 -6.22 -19.94 9.90
N VAL A 211 -6.95 -19.24 10.77
CA VAL A 211 -6.47 -18.88 12.12
C VAL A 211 -6.19 -20.12 12.98
N HIS A 212 -7.09 -21.11 12.95
CA HIS A 212 -6.90 -22.37 13.69
C HIS A 212 -5.72 -23.18 13.15
N SER A 213 -5.58 -23.25 11.83
CA SER A 213 -4.48 -23.94 11.15
C SER A 213 -3.14 -23.25 11.44
N THR A 214 -3.13 -21.92 11.48
CA THR A 214 -1.98 -21.11 11.91
C THR A 214 -1.61 -21.42 13.36
N PHE A 215 -2.59 -21.43 14.27
CA PHE A 215 -2.34 -21.76 15.68
C PHE A 215 -1.75 -23.17 15.85
N ASN A 216 -2.29 -24.16 15.13
CA ASN A 216 -1.78 -25.53 15.15
C ASN A 216 -0.34 -25.61 14.61
N ARG A 217 -0.03 -24.88 13.52
CA ARG A 217 1.32 -24.82 12.95
C ARG A 217 2.31 -24.18 13.91
N VAL A 218 1.97 -23.03 14.48
CA VAL A 218 2.78 -22.30 15.47
C VAL A 218 3.01 -23.13 16.71
N LEU A 219 1.95 -23.74 17.27
CA LEU A 219 2.06 -24.61 18.44
C LEU A 219 2.98 -25.80 18.17
N SER A 220 2.85 -26.44 17.00
CA SER A 220 3.76 -27.53 16.59
C SER A 220 5.22 -27.07 16.51
N ASP A 221 5.46 -25.86 15.99
CA ASP A 221 6.80 -25.29 15.82
C ASP A 221 7.45 -24.98 17.17
N VAL A 222 6.72 -24.30 18.08
CA VAL A 222 7.18 -23.99 19.44
C VAL A 222 7.50 -25.27 20.23
N LEU A 223 6.71 -26.33 20.04
CA LEU A 223 6.94 -27.62 20.69
C LEU A 223 8.16 -28.36 20.14
N THR A 224 8.48 -28.19 18.85
CA THR A 224 9.54 -28.94 18.16
C THR A 224 10.89 -28.22 18.24
N PHE A 225 10.88 -26.88 18.13
CA PHE A 225 12.08 -26.05 18.05
C PHE A 225 12.10 -24.95 19.12
N PRO A 226 12.04 -25.27 20.44
CA PRO A 226 11.97 -24.25 21.49
C PRO A 226 13.22 -23.36 21.62
N GLN A 227 14.31 -23.69 20.91
CA GLN A 227 15.55 -22.92 20.87
C GLN A 227 15.61 -21.96 19.67
N SER A 228 14.65 -22.01 18.74
CA SER A 228 14.62 -21.07 17.61
C SER A 228 14.26 -19.66 18.08
N ARG A 229 14.51 -18.67 17.23
CA ARG A 229 14.08 -17.30 17.49
C ARG A 229 12.59 -17.14 17.21
N VAL A 230 11.94 -16.22 17.92
CA VAL A 230 10.54 -15.84 17.69
C VAL A 230 10.27 -15.51 16.21
N GLY A 231 11.18 -14.77 15.57
CA GLY A 231 11.06 -14.39 14.16
C GLY A 231 11.20 -15.54 13.16
N GLN A 232 11.67 -16.71 13.59
CA GLN A 232 11.83 -17.92 12.77
C GLN A 232 10.62 -18.87 12.87
N VAL A 233 9.62 -18.54 13.70
CA VAL A 233 8.43 -19.38 13.84
C VAL A 233 7.58 -19.31 12.59
N GLU A 234 7.39 -20.48 12.00
CA GLU A 234 6.54 -20.70 10.84
C GLU A 234 5.06 -20.58 11.23
N ALA A 235 4.38 -19.60 10.65
CA ALA A 235 2.95 -19.39 10.90
C ALA A 235 2.07 -19.86 9.74
N CYS A 236 2.58 -19.84 8.50
CA CYS A 236 1.81 -20.25 7.34
C CYS A 236 1.57 -21.76 7.38
N SER A 237 0.31 -22.16 7.53
CA SER A 237 -0.07 -23.57 7.63
C SER A 237 0.03 -24.26 6.25
N TYR A 238 0.18 -25.59 6.23
CA TYR A 238 0.19 -26.34 4.97
C TYR A 238 -1.11 -26.15 4.14
N ALA A 239 -2.25 -25.96 4.82
CA ALA A 239 -3.52 -25.68 4.15
C ALA A 239 -3.50 -24.31 3.46
N ASP A 240 -2.98 -23.29 4.14
CA ASP A 240 -2.81 -21.95 3.57
C ASP A 240 -1.77 -21.96 2.44
N GLN A 241 -0.63 -22.63 2.62
CA GLN A 241 0.37 -22.81 1.57
C GLN A 241 -0.23 -23.47 0.32
N PHE A 242 -1.06 -24.51 0.48
CA PHE A 242 -1.74 -25.15 -0.65
C PHE A 242 -2.65 -24.16 -1.41
N LEU A 243 -3.42 -23.35 -0.68
CA LEU A 243 -4.28 -22.33 -1.27
C LEU A 243 -3.47 -21.23 -1.96
N ILE A 244 -2.44 -20.71 -1.30
CA ILE A 244 -1.54 -19.68 -1.85
C ILE A 244 -0.90 -20.21 -3.13
N ARG A 245 -0.32 -21.41 -3.11
CA ARG A 245 0.29 -22.06 -4.28
C ARG A 245 -0.67 -22.20 -5.45
N LYS A 246 -1.95 -22.50 -5.16
CA LYS A 246 -2.99 -22.56 -6.20
C LYS A 246 -3.27 -21.18 -6.78
N ILE A 247 -3.38 -20.16 -5.94
CA ILE A 247 -3.64 -18.76 -6.36
C ILE A 247 -2.47 -18.22 -7.19
N THR A 248 -1.23 -18.49 -6.78
CA THR A 248 0.01 -18.01 -7.42
C THR A 248 0.57 -18.99 -8.47
N SER A 249 -0.24 -19.96 -8.90
CA SER A 249 0.17 -20.99 -9.86
C SER A 249 0.39 -20.48 -11.28
N ARG A 250 -0.20 -19.33 -11.63
CA ARG A 250 -0.14 -18.77 -12.98
C ARG A 250 0.58 -17.43 -12.96
N ILE A 251 1.64 -17.37 -13.73
CA ILE A 251 2.36 -16.15 -14.09
C ILE A 251 2.40 -16.11 -15.60
N SER A 252 2.33 -14.91 -16.17
CA SER A 252 2.38 -14.77 -17.62
C SER A 252 3.74 -15.14 -18.18
N GLN A 253 3.73 -15.63 -19.42
CA GLN A 253 4.96 -15.89 -20.13
C GLN A 253 5.62 -14.57 -20.53
N VAL A 254 6.95 -14.53 -20.46
CA VAL A 254 7.72 -13.37 -20.91
C VAL A 254 7.49 -13.17 -22.41
N GLU A 255 7.07 -11.97 -22.79
CA GLU A 255 7.02 -11.55 -24.18
C GLU A 255 8.42 -11.12 -24.65
N ASN A 256 9.01 -11.87 -25.57
CA ASN A 256 10.35 -11.59 -26.10
C ASN A 256 10.30 -10.68 -27.34
N THR A 257 9.62 -9.54 -27.23
CA THR A 257 9.40 -8.58 -28.33
C THR A 257 9.63 -7.15 -27.85
N CYS A 258 10.16 -6.29 -28.72
CA CYS A 258 10.27 -4.86 -28.44
C CYS A 258 8.91 -4.16 -28.52
N VAL A 259 8.65 -3.25 -27.59
CA VAL A 259 7.39 -2.47 -27.54
C VAL A 259 7.08 -1.78 -28.87
N HIS A 260 8.09 -1.18 -29.50
CA HIS A 260 7.91 -0.52 -30.79
C HIS A 260 7.53 -1.51 -31.90
N ASP A 261 8.02 -2.77 -31.87
CA ASP A 261 7.66 -3.78 -32.87
C ASP A 261 6.17 -4.17 -32.80
N LEU A 262 5.58 -4.17 -31.60
CA LEU A 262 4.14 -4.39 -31.42
C LEU A 262 3.33 -3.29 -32.11
N VAL A 263 3.75 -2.03 -31.99
CA VAL A 263 3.12 -0.88 -32.67
C VAL A 263 3.34 -0.97 -34.19
N LEU A 264 4.57 -1.21 -34.63
CA LEU A 264 4.91 -1.31 -36.06
C LEU A 264 4.18 -2.46 -36.76
N ARG A 265 3.86 -3.54 -36.04
CA ARG A 265 2.98 -4.59 -36.55
C ARG A 265 1.60 -4.03 -36.92
N GLN A 266 1.00 -3.21 -36.06
CA GLN A 266 -0.29 -2.57 -36.36
C GLN A 266 -0.16 -1.54 -37.48
N CYS A 267 0.96 -0.80 -37.55
CA CYS A 267 1.24 0.10 -38.67
C CYS A 267 1.15 -0.59 -40.03
N ARG A 268 1.72 -1.81 -40.13
CA ARG A 268 1.68 -2.62 -41.36
C ARG A 268 0.30 -3.20 -41.65
N LEU A 269 -0.44 -3.62 -40.62
CA LEU A 269 -1.77 -4.23 -40.78
C LEU A 269 -2.85 -3.21 -41.12
N HIS A 270 -2.75 -1.98 -40.60
CA HIS A 270 -3.83 -0.99 -40.63
C HIS A 270 -3.35 0.43 -40.96
N PRO A 271 -2.58 0.66 -42.04
CA PRO A 271 -1.91 1.93 -42.31
C PRO A 271 -2.87 3.12 -42.44
N SER A 272 -4.11 2.91 -42.91
CA SER A 272 -5.10 3.96 -43.11
C SER A 272 -6.00 4.23 -41.90
N ARG A 273 -5.91 3.44 -40.83
CA ARG A 273 -6.69 3.68 -39.60
C ARG A 273 -6.06 4.80 -38.79
N ILE A 274 -6.90 5.54 -38.07
CA ILE A 274 -6.44 6.57 -37.12
C ILE A 274 -5.80 5.88 -35.91
N ALA A 275 -4.54 6.19 -35.67
CA ALA A 275 -3.74 5.72 -34.53
C ALA A 275 -3.83 6.69 -33.36
N VAL A 276 -3.79 7.99 -33.66
CA VAL A 276 -3.87 9.07 -32.67
C VAL A 276 -4.87 10.10 -33.17
N SER A 277 -5.79 10.53 -32.30
CA SER A 277 -6.73 11.61 -32.61
C SER A 277 -6.63 12.67 -31.53
N GLY A 278 -6.05 13.82 -31.86
CA GLY A 278 -5.76 14.89 -30.92
C GLY A 278 -6.45 16.19 -31.26
N TRP A 279 -6.46 17.10 -30.30
CA TRP A 279 -6.95 18.47 -30.51
C TRP A 279 -6.13 19.25 -31.56
N ASP A 280 -4.87 18.88 -31.76
CA ASP A 280 -3.93 19.49 -32.71
C ASP A 280 -3.76 18.68 -34.02
N GLY A 281 -4.59 17.64 -34.23
CA GLY A 281 -4.68 16.88 -35.47
C GLY A 281 -4.80 15.37 -35.27
N ASP A 282 -5.05 14.67 -36.37
CA ASP A 282 -5.11 13.22 -36.40
C ASP A 282 -3.85 12.64 -37.08
N LEU A 283 -3.44 11.45 -36.65
CA LEU A 283 -2.41 10.64 -37.31
C LEU A 283 -2.95 9.25 -37.61
N THR A 284 -2.83 8.86 -38.87
CA THR A 284 -2.99 7.46 -39.26
C THR A 284 -1.80 6.62 -38.78
N TYR A 285 -1.99 5.31 -38.70
CA TYR A 285 -0.92 4.35 -38.41
C TYR A 285 0.24 4.43 -39.42
N GLY A 286 -0.05 4.73 -40.70
CA GLY A 286 0.96 4.92 -41.73
C GLY A 286 1.76 6.22 -41.55
N GLU A 287 1.09 7.33 -41.20
CA GLU A 287 1.78 8.60 -40.88
C GLU A 287 2.61 8.49 -39.61
N LEU A 288 2.10 7.78 -38.58
CA LEU A 288 2.85 7.51 -37.36
C LEU A 288 4.12 6.69 -37.65
N ASP A 289 4.03 5.68 -38.52
CA ASP A 289 5.20 4.90 -38.96
C ASP A 289 6.21 5.78 -39.70
N ASP A 290 5.78 6.56 -40.71
CA ASP A 290 6.67 7.43 -41.49
C ASP A 290 7.39 8.46 -40.61
N LEU A 291 6.64 9.21 -39.79
CA LEU A 291 7.20 10.27 -38.96
C LEU A 291 8.16 9.72 -37.90
N SER A 292 7.79 8.63 -37.24
CA SER A 292 8.67 8.01 -36.23
C SER A 292 9.90 7.35 -36.86
N LEU A 293 9.81 6.82 -38.08
CA LEU A 293 10.96 6.26 -38.81
C LEU A 293 11.97 7.34 -39.19
N ARG A 294 11.50 8.46 -39.73
CA ARG A 294 12.34 9.62 -40.07
C ARG A 294 13.09 10.14 -38.86
N LEU A 295 12.37 10.31 -37.76
CA LEU A 295 12.98 10.73 -36.50
C LEU A 295 13.99 9.69 -36.01
N ALA A 296 13.67 8.40 -36.06
CA ALA A 296 14.59 7.34 -35.63
C ALA A 296 15.91 7.37 -36.41
N HIS A 297 15.87 7.59 -37.73
CA HIS A 297 17.09 7.72 -38.54
C HIS A 297 17.90 8.95 -38.16
N TYR A 298 17.24 10.07 -37.87
CA TYR A 298 17.91 11.28 -37.42
C TYR A 298 18.57 11.06 -36.05
N LEU A 299 17.85 10.48 -35.08
CA LEU A 299 18.38 10.17 -33.76
C LEU A 299 19.55 9.17 -33.84
N ALA A 300 19.46 8.14 -34.66
CA ALA A 300 20.56 7.21 -34.89
C ALA A 300 21.81 7.92 -35.47
N SER A 301 21.63 8.94 -36.31
CA SER A 301 22.74 9.74 -36.82
C SER A 301 23.41 10.62 -35.75
N LEU A 302 22.72 10.90 -34.64
CA LEU A 302 23.26 11.56 -33.45
C LEU A 302 23.90 10.57 -32.45
N GLY A 303 23.97 9.28 -32.81
CA GLY A 303 24.53 8.24 -31.95
C GLY A 303 23.56 7.68 -30.91
N ILE A 304 22.25 7.96 -31.03
CA ILE A 304 21.23 7.29 -30.21
C ILE A 304 21.13 5.82 -30.62
N GLY A 305 21.14 4.94 -29.61
CA GLY A 305 21.16 3.49 -29.76
C GLY A 305 20.75 2.79 -28.46
N PRO A 306 20.85 1.46 -28.39
CA PRO A 306 20.60 0.67 -27.19
C PRO A 306 21.35 1.20 -25.97
N GLU A 307 20.66 1.26 -24.82
CA GLU A 307 21.19 1.78 -23.55
C GLU A 307 21.55 3.28 -23.55
N THR A 308 21.10 4.03 -24.56
CA THR A 308 21.19 5.50 -24.58
C THR A 308 19.86 6.11 -24.14
N PHE A 309 19.91 7.09 -23.24
CA PHE A 309 18.73 7.78 -22.73
C PHE A 309 18.51 9.13 -23.41
N VAL A 310 17.25 9.44 -23.71
CA VAL A 310 16.83 10.68 -24.39
C VAL A 310 15.70 11.33 -23.61
N PHE A 311 15.86 12.58 -23.20
CA PHE A 311 14.77 13.30 -22.53
C PHE A 311 13.65 13.64 -23.51
N SER A 312 12.42 13.63 -23.01
CA SER A 312 11.21 14.02 -23.71
C SER A 312 10.42 14.98 -22.84
N CYS A 313 10.22 16.21 -23.32
CA CYS A 313 9.43 17.24 -22.65
C CYS A 313 8.50 17.89 -23.65
N PHE A 314 7.20 17.69 -23.50
CA PHE A 314 6.21 18.24 -24.44
C PHE A 314 4.92 18.62 -23.72
N PRO A 315 4.21 19.66 -24.16
CA PRO A 315 2.82 19.85 -23.77
C PRO A 315 1.95 18.72 -24.36
N ARG A 316 0.75 18.56 -23.78
CA ARG A 316 -0.25 17.61 -24.27
C ARG A 316 -0.61 17.87 -25.74
N SER A 317 -0.22 16.94 -26.61
CA SER A 317 -0.34 17.00 -28.07
C SER A 317 -0.08 15.61 -28.67
N ILE A 318 -0.18 15.45 -29.99
CA ILE A 318 0.11 14.17 -30.66
C ILE A 318 1.62 13.87 -30.83
N TRP A 319 2.48 14.89 -30.81
CA TRP A 319 3.93 14.80 -31.05
C TRP A 319 4.77 13.99 -30.03
N PRO A 320 4.44 13.96 -28.73
CA PRO A 320 5.07 13.08 -27.74
C PRO A 320 4.99 11.60 -28.15
N ILE A 321 3.89 11.19 -28.77
CA ILE A 321 3.68 9.80 -29.20
C ILE A 321 4.63 9.46 -30.36
N VAL A 322 4.71 10.35 -31.36
CA VAL A 322 5.64 10.21 -32.50
C VAL A 322 7.09 10.16 -32.01
N THR A 323 7.45 11.07 -31.10
CA THR A 323 8.83 11.21 -30.63
C THR A 323 9.28 10.03 -29.78
N ARG A 324 8.44 9.56 -28.84
CA ARG A 324 8.71 8.36 -28.02
C ARG A 324 8.86 7.11 -28.87
N LEU A 325 8.00 6.94 -29.88
CA LEU A 325 8.13 5.82 -30.81
C LEU A 325 9.45 5.93 -31.62
N GLY A 326 9.81 7.12 -32.09
CA GLY A 326 11.07 7.36 -32.79
C GLY A 326 12.31 7.07 -31.94
N ILE A 327 12.30 7.45 -30.66
CA ILE A 327 13.37 7.15 -29.69
C ILE A 327 13.53 5.64 -29.53
N MET A 328 12.43 4.92 -29.27
CA MET A 328 12.46 3.46 -29.11
C MET A 328 12.95 2.74 -30.38
N ARG A 329 12.54 3.22 -31.57
CA ARG A 329 13.00 2.68 -32.86
C ARG A 329 14.48 2.93 -33.12
N ALA A 330 15.00 4.08 -32.68
CA ALA A 330 16.44 4.35 -32.70
C ALA A 330 17.21 3.48 -31.68
N GLY A 331 16.52 2.74 -30.82
CA GLY A 331 17.09 1.90 -29.77
C GLY A 331 17.28 2.61 -28.43
N GLY A 332 16.99 3.91 -28.35
CA GLY A 332 17.09 4.65 -27.11
C GLY A 332 15.93 4.39 -26.16
N ALA A 333 16.13 4.72 -24.89
CA ALA A 333 15.08 4.76 -23.87
C ALA A 333 14.68 6.22 -23.61
N TYR A 334 13.39 6.54 -23.65
CA TYR A 334 12.95 7.91 -23.36
C TYR A 334 12.83 8.15 -21.85
N VAL A 335 13.12 9.37 -21.45
CA VAL A 335 13.02 9.85 -20.07
C VAL A 335 12.06 11.03 -20.04
N SER A 336 10.92 10.88 -19.38
CA SER A 336 9.93 11.95 -19.30
C SER A 336 10.30 12.97 -18.22
N ILE A 337 10.25 14.25 -18.57
CA ILE A 337 10.37 15.39 -17.65
C ILE A 337 9.30 16.44 -17.98
N LEU A 338 9.01 17.34 -17.05
CA LEU A 338 8.08 18.44 -17.25
C LEU A 338 8.81 19.77 -17.44
N SER A 339 8.19 20.65 -18.22
CA SER A 339 8.64 22.04 -18.37
C SER A 339 8.46 22.88 -17.10
N THR A 340 7.68 22.37 -16.14
CA THR A 340 7.47 22.93 -14.81
C THR A 340 8.37 22.30 -13.74
N ASP A 341 9.16 21.27 -14.07
CA ASP A 341 10.11 20.70 -13.13
C ASP A 341 11.22 21.72 -12.79
N PRO A 342 11.65 21.79 -11.51
CA PRO A 342 12.71 22.72 -11.14
C PRO A 342 14.04 22.39 -11.85
N PRO A 343 14.86 23.39 -12.24
CA PRO A 343 16.15 23.14 -12.88
C PRO A 343 17.07 22.20 -12.10
N ALA A 344 17.02 22.22 -10.76
CA ALA A 344 17.81 21.33 -9.92
C ALA A 344 17.35 19.85 -9.99
N TYR A 345 16.05 19.61 -10.18
CA TYR A 345 15.50 18.27 -10.39
C TYR A 345 15.97 17.71 -11.75
N ILE A 346 15.88 18.56 -12.79
CA ILE A 346 16.33 18.21 -14.15
C ILE A 346 17.85 17.94 -14.17
N ASP A 347 18.67 18.81 -13.57
CA ASP A 347 20.11 18.61 -13.46
C ASP A 347 20.46 17.29 -12.74
N SER A 348 19.75 16.99 -11.65
CA SER A 348 19.86 15.69 -10.97
C SER A 348 19.52 14.52 -11.91
N ALA A 349 18.43 14.60 -12.68
CA ALA A 349 18.08 13.56 -13.65
C ALA A 349 19.12 13.43 -14.78
N VAL A 350 19.67 14.55 -15.27
CA VAL A 350 20.73 14.60 -16.30
C VAL A 350 21.99 13.92 -15.80
N GLN A 351 22.44 14.21 -14.58
CA GLN A 351 23.64 13.61 -13.99
C GLN A 351 23.52 12.08 -13.85
N ARG A 352 22.33 11.59 -13.53
CA ARG A 352 22.06 10.16 -13.33
C ARG A 352 21.94 9.39 -14.64
N THR A 353 21.15 9.92 -15.56
CA THR A 353 20.96 9.32 -16.89
C THR A 353 22.18 9.49 -17.78
N ARG A 354 22.97 10.55 -17.57
CA ARG A 354 24.01 11.00 -18.51
C ARG A 354 23.44 11.27 -19.91
N ALA A 355 22.12 11.47 -20.02
CA ALA A 355 21.46 11.78 -21.27
C ALA A 355 21.87 13.18 -21.73
N ARG A 356 22.22 13.28 -23.01
CA ARG A 356 22.72 14.52 -23.64
C ARG A 356 21.74 15.14 -24.61
N VAL A 357 20.68 14.41 -24.98
CA VAL A 357 19.70 14.83 -25.97
C VAL A 357 18.33 14.98 -25.30
N LEU A 358 17.68 16.11 -25.57
CA LEU A 358 16.28 16.38 -25.24
C LEU A 358 15.51 16.62 -26.53
N LEU A 359 14.33 16.00 -26.66
CA LEU A 359 13.31 16.36 -27.63
C LEU A 359 12.25 17.21 -26.93
N SER A 360 11.99 18.41 -27.44
CA SER A 360 11.04 19.36 -26.86
C SER A 360 10.28 20.13 -27.92
N ASP A 361 9.12 20.67 -27.55
CA ASP A 361 8.48 21.73 -28.33
C ASP A 361 9.31 23.04 -28.30
N PRO A 362 9.14 23.93 -29.29
CA PRO A 362 9.90 25.19 -29.36
C PRO A 362 9.71 26.13 -28.16
N GLU A 363 8.53 26.15 -27.54
CA GLU A 363 8.23 27.08 -26.44
C GLU A 363 9.05 26.74 -25.20
N ASN A 364 9.26 25.44 -24.94
CA ASN A 364 10.01 24.97 -23.78
C ASN A 364 11.50 24.75 -24.05
N ALA A 365 11.93 24.61 -25.31
CA ALA A 365 13.32 24.28 -25.65
C ALA A 365 14.36 25.25 -25.06
N SER A 366 14.07 26.55 -25.05
CA SER A 366 14.96 27.58 -24.51
C SER A 366 15.29 27.39 -23.02
N LYS A 367 14.35 26.85 -22.23
CA LYS A 367 14.51 26.60 -20.79
C LYS A 367 15.56 25.52 -20.50
N PHE A 368 15.75 24.58 -21.43
CA PHE A 368 16.60 23.41 -21.23
C PHE A 368 18.00 23.53 -21.86
N ARG A 369 18.23 24.48 -22.77
CA ARG A 369 19.56 24.74 -23.34
C ARG A 369 20.67 24.96 -22.31
N PRO A 370 20.43 25.56 -21.12
CA PRO A 370 21.45 25.67 -20.08
C PRO A 370 21.73 24.36 -19.33
N LEU A 371 20.85 23.37 -19.43
CA LEU A 371 20.86 22.14 -18.63
C LEU A 371 21.25 20.90 -19.44
N ILE A 372 20.97 20.88 -20.74
CA ILE A 372 21.13 19.71 -21.62
C ILE A 372 21.89 20.12 -22.89
N GLU A 373 22.90 19.32 -23.25
CA GLU A 373 23.86 19.60 -24.33
C GLU A 373 23.19 19.80 -25.70
N THR A 374 22.27 18.93 -26.08
CA THR A 374 21.56 18.98 -27.36
C THR A 374 20.05 19.04 -27.14
N VAL A 375 19.43 20.18 -27.45
CA VAL A 375 17.98 20.34 -27.41
C VAL A 375 17.45 20.40 -28.84
N LEU A 376 16.66 19.40 -29.22
CA LEU A 376 15.99 19.29 -30.51
C LEU A 376 14.58 19.85 -30.40
N GLU A 377 14.34 20.95 -31.11
CA GLU A 377 13.02 21.54 -31.28
C GLU A 377 12.22 20.73 -32.30
N VAL A 378 11.22 20.00 -31.83
CA VAL A 378 10.38 19.15 -32.67
C VAL A 378 9.15 19.93 -33.08
N THR A 379 9.12 20.35 -34.35
CA THR A 379 7.93 20.93 -34.98
C THR A 379 7.34 19.96 -36.01
N PRO A 380 6.05 20.08 -36.34
CA PRO A 380 5.42 19.27 -37.38
C PRO A 380 6.16 19.37 -38.72
N ASP A 381 6.57 20.57 -39.10
CA ASP A 381 7.25 20.83 -40.38
C ASP A 381 8.68 20.28 -40.37
N TRP A 382 9.41 20.44 -39.27
CA TRP A 382 10.75 19.86 -39.13
C TRP A 382 10.72 18.33 -39.26
N LEU A 383 9.80 17.66 -38.57
CA LEU A 383 9.65 16.19 -38.67
C LEU A 383 9.35 15.74 -40.10
N ARG A 384 8.47 16.44 -40.82
CA ARG A 384 8.11 16.11 -42.21
C ARG A 384 9.25 16.37 -43.19
N GLN A 385 10.13 17.33 -42.90
CA GLN A 385 11.31 17.66 -43.71
C GLN A 385 12.47 16.67 -43.51
N LEU A 386 12.48 15.90 -42.42
CA LEU A 386 13.49 14.85 -42.22
C LEU A 386 13.45 13.85 -43.39
N PRO A 387 14.61 13.40 -43.91
CA PRO A 387 14.63 12.50 -45.07
C PRO A 387 13.89 11.19 -44.81
N HIS A 388 12.96 10.85 -45.69
CA HIS A 388 12.40 9.50 -45.72
C HIS A 388 13.47 8.52 -46.22
N LYS A 389 13.87 7.59 -45.36
CA LYS A 389 14.78 6.50 -45.70
C LYS A 389 14.02 5.19 -45.55
N SER A 390 13.86 4.48 -46.66
CA SER A 390 13.20 3.17 -46.67
C SER A 390 14.13 2.03 -46.23
N CYS A 391 15.42 2.29 -46.05
CA CYS A 391 16.37 1.30 -45.57
C CYS A 391 16.19 1.05 -44.05
N PRO A 392 16.43 -0.18 -43.58
CA PRO A 392 16.41 -0.44 -42.13
C PRO A 392 17.42 0.43 -41.38
N LEU A 393 17.08 0.79 -40.14
CA LEU A 393 18.05 1.36 -39.21
C LEU A 393 19.21 0.38 -39.00
N ASN A 394 20.44 0.88 -39.06
CA ASN A 394 21.63 0.08 -38.75
C ASN A 394 21.85 -0.02 -37.22
N VAL A 395 20.77 -0.33 -36.49
CA VAL A 395 20.74 -0.46 -35.04
C VAL A 395 19.99 -1.74 -34.70
N THR A 396 20.57 -2.57 -33.84
CA THR A 396 19.92 -3.80 -33.36
C THR A 396 19.35 -3.56 -31.97
N VAL A 397 18.03 -3.37 -31.87
CA VAL A 397 17.32 -3.25 -30.60
C VAL A 397 16.88 -4.64 -30.14
N ARG A 398 17.08 -4.96 -28.85
CA ARG A 398 16.72 -6.26 -28.27
C ARG A 398 15.66 -6.10 -27.18
N PRO A 399 14.82 -7.11 -26.92
CA PRO A 399 13.82 -7.07 -25.85
C PRO A 399 14.39 -6.83 -24.44
N ASN A 400 15.66 -7.17 -24.23
CA ASN A 400 16.35 -6.91 -22.96
C ASN A 400 16.88 -5.48 -22.78
N ASN A 401 16.83 -4.64 -23.83
CA ASN A 401 17.25 -3.25 -23.73
C ASN A 401 16.22 -2.38 -23.02
N ALA A 402 16.71 -1.30 -22.39
CA ALA A 402 15.85 -0.27 -21.82
C ALA A 402 14.98 0.41 -22.89
N CYS A 403 13.70 0.62 -22.61
CA CYS A 403 12.77 1.31 -23.51
C CYS A 403 12.25 2.64 -22.97
N LEU A 404 12.18 2.78 -21.64
CA LEU A 404 11.81 4.03 -20.98
C LEU A 404 12.35 4.07 -19.55
N ILE A 405 12.43 5.27 -19.00
CA ILE A 405 12.69 5.53 -17.59
C ILE A 405 11.60 6.42 -17.03
N VAL A 406 11.03 6.00 -15.90
CA VAL A 406 10.14 6.84 -15.10
C VAL A 406 10.89 7.26 -13.84
N PHE A 407 10.95 8.56 -13.57
CA PHE A 407 11.49 9.04 -12.30
C PHE A 407 10.40 9.12 -11.24
N THR A 408 10.72 8.66 -10.03
CA THR A 408 9.87 8.82 -8.85
C THR A 408 10.59 9.57 -7.74
N SER A 409 9.82 10.11 -6.81
CA SER A 409 10.34 10.62 -5.53
C SER A 409 11.15 9.56 -4.78
N GLY A 410 12.22 10.00 -4.11
CA GLY A 410 13.16 9.14 -3.43
C GLY A 410 13.50 9.67 -2.04
N SER A 411 13.35 8.80 -1.03
CA SER A 411 13.60 9.05 0.41
C SER A 411 14.94 9.71 0.78
N THR A 412 15.91 9.74 -0.13
CA THR A 412 17.21 10.43 0.03
C THR A 412 17.20 11.88 -0.45
N GLY A 413 16.06 12.42 -0.87
CA GLY A 413 15.96 13.76 -1.44
C GLY A 413 16.45 13.88 -2.89
N ARG A 414 16.53 12.74 -3.60
CA ARG A 414 16.96 12.66 -5.01
C ARG A 414 16.04 11.69 -5.76
N PRO A 415 15.60 12.03 -6.98
CA PRO A 415 14.67 11.20 -7.74
C PRO A 415 15.30 9.88 -8.16
N LYS A 416 14.52 8.79 -8.09
CA LYS A 416 14.94 7.42 -8.47
C LYS A 416 14.42 7.11 -9.87
N GLY A 417 15.31 6.80 -10.80
CA GLY A 417 14.92 6.41 -12.17
C GLY A 417 14.62 4.91 -12.24
N ILE A 418 13.39 4.54 -12.58
CA ILE A 418 12.95 3.15 -12.77
C ILE A 418 13.22 2.76 -14.22
N VAL A 419 14.16 1.85 -14.45
CA VAL A 419 14.54 1.42 -15.80
C VAL A 419 13.65 0.28 -16.28
N GLN A 420 12.85 0.54 -17.31
CA GLN A 420 11.99 -0.47 -17.92
C GLN A 420 12.64 -1.09 -19.15
N LYS A 421 12.58 -2.42 -19.24
CA LYS A 421 13.00 -3.17 -20.42
C LYS A 421 11.84 -3.37 -21.37
N HIS A 422 12.15 -3.45 -22.65
CA HIS A 422 11.19 -3.79 -23.70
C HIS A 422 10.37 -5.04 -23.38
N GLN A 423 11.00 -6.17 -23.01
CA GLN A 423 10.30 -7.43 -22.72
C GLN A 423 9.36 -7.33 -21.52
N SER A 424 9.78 -6.65 -20.45
CA SER A 424 8.99 -6.46 -19.23
C SER A 424 7.73 -5.67 -19.55
N TYR A 425 7.91 -4.58 -20.30
CA TYR A 425 6.83 -3.68 -20.67
C TYR A 425 5.90 -4.27 -21.71
N SER A 426 6.42 -4.94 -22.75
CA SER A 426 5.62 -5.67 -23.74
C SER A 426 4.75 -6.74 -23.07
N THR A 427 5.31 -7.48 -22.11
CA THR A 427 4.55 -8.49 -21.34
C THR A 427 3.39 -7.82 -20.59
N ALA A 428 3.66 -6.74 -19.87
CA ALA A 428 2.65 -5.99 -19.12
C ALA A 428 1.54 -5.43 -20.04
N LEU A 429 1.90 -4.86 -21.20
CA LEU A 429 0.94 -4.28 -22.14
C LEU A 429 0.00 -5.34 -22.75
N LEU A 430 0.55 -6.48 -23.18
CA LEU A 430 -0.26 -7.56 -23.77
C LEU A 430 -1.20 -8.19 -22.74
N ASP A 431 -0.75 -8.33 -21.49
CA ASP A 431 -1.62 -8.79 -20.41
C ASP A 431 -2.66 -7.76 -20.04
N TYR A 432 -2.34 -6.47 -20.03
CA TYR A 432 -3.32 -5.40 -19.82
C TYR A 432 -4.45 -5.50 -20.85
N VAL A 433 -4.10 -5.63 -22.13
CA VAL A 433 -5.05 -5.83 -23.23
C VAL A 433 -5.92 -7.07 -22.99
N LYS A 434 -5.30 -8.20 -22.64
CA LYS A 434 -5.98 -9.48 -22.44
C LYS A 434 -6.94 -9.45 -21.25
N ASN A 435 -6.49 -8.91 -20.11
CA ASN A 435 -7.24 -8.87 -18.86
C ASN A 435 -8.46 -7.96 -18.97
N LEU A 436 -8.34 -6.82 -19.67
CA LEU A 436 -9.47 -5.91 -19.88
C LEU A 436 -10.32 -6.28 -21.11
N GLY A 437 -9.89 -7.24 -21.93
CA GLY A 437 -10.60 -7.65 -23.15
C GLY A 437 -10.60 -6.58 -24.25
N LEU A 438 -9.56 -5.74 -24.30
CA LEU A 438 -9.46 -4.61 -25.23
C LEU A 438 -9.25 -5.06 -26.67
N LYS A 439 -9.75 -4.29 -27.64
CA LYS A 439 -9.73 -4.62 -29.07
C LYS A 439 -9.50 -3.37 -29.93
N ALA A 440 -9.42 -3.55 -31.25
CA ALA A 440 -9.15 -2.46 -32.19
C ALA A 440 -10.18 -1.31 -32.23
N HIS A 441 -11.34 -1.42 -31.58
CA HIS A 441 -12.29 -0.30 -31.45
C HIS A 441 -12.01 0.58 -30.22
N THR A 442 -11.05 0.19 -29.37
CA THR A 442 -10.63 0.94 -28.19
C THR A 442 -10.16 2.35 -28.58
N ARG A 443 -10.78 3.35 -27.94
CA ARG A 443 -10.43 4.77 -27.98
C ARG A 443 -10.04 5.19 -26.57
N PHE A 444 -8.75 5.15 -26.27
CA PHE A 444 -8.21 5.37 -24.93
C PHE A 444 -7.95 6.86 -24.72
N LEU A 445 -8.57 7.45 -23.68
CA LEU A 445 -8.33 8.84 -23.29
C LEU A 445 -6.90 9.02 -22.76
N GLY A 446 -6.12 9.88 -23.41
CA GLY A 446 -4.83 10.35 -22.89
C GLY A 446 -5.04 11.42 -21.83
N PHE A 447 -5.38 11.02 -20.60
CA PHE A 447 -5.68 11.92 -19.50
C PHE A 447 -4.45 12.30 -18.69
N ASP A 448 -3.61 11.33 -18.36
CA ASP A 448 -2.49 11.52 -17.45
C ASP A 448 -1.39 12.40 -18.05
N ASP A 449 -0.61 13.03 -17.17
CA ASP A 449 0.54 13.82 -17.55
C ASP A 449 1.70 12.91 -18.01
N TYR A 450 2.47 13.38 -18.99
CA TYR A 450 3.52 12.63 -19.65
C TYR A 450 4.71 12.24 -18.76
N ALA A 451 4.88 12.86 -17.60
CA ALA A 451 5.87 12.45 -16.61
C ALA A 451 5.45 11.25 -15.76
N PHE A 452 4.16 10.90 -15.72
CA PHE A 452 3.68 9.75 -14.97
C PHE A 452 3.76 8.46 -15.78
N ASP A 453 3.85 7.34 -15.08
CA ASP A 453 3.94 6.03 -15.70
C ASP A 453 2.64 5.67 -16.45
N ILE A 454 1.46 5.95 -15.86
CA ILE A 454 0.14 5.66 -16.43
C ILE A 454 -0.03 6.17 -17.87
N CYS A 455 0.49 7.36 -18.21
CA CYS A 455 0.35 7.91 -19.57
C CYS A 455 0.87 6.94 -20.64
N ASN A 456 1.84 6.09 -20.29
CA ASN A 456 2.39 5.10 -21.20
C ASN A 456 1.38 3.99 -21.54
N LEU A 457 0.48 3.61 -20.62
CA LEU A 457 -0.64 2.72 -20.96
C LEU A 457 -1.57 3.40 -21.96
N GLU A 458 -1.94 4.66 -21.70
CA GLU A 458 -2.95 5.38 -22.49
C GLU A 458 -2.61 5.49 -23.97
N PHE A 459 -1.33 5.62 -24.32
CA PHE A 459 -0.91 5.64 -25.72
C PHE A 459 -0.43 4.28 -26.24
N LEU A 460 0.28 3.46 -25.46
CA LEU A 460 0.81 2.19 -26.00
C LEU A 460 -0.26 1.12 -26.16
N VAL A 461 -1.19 0.98 -25.21
CA VAL A 461 -2.25 -0.03 -25.25
C VAL A 461 -3.09 0.06 -26.53
N PRO A 462 -3.68 1.22 -26.90
CA PRO A 462 -4.42 1.30 -28.15
C PRO A 462 -3.54 1.06 -29.38
N LEU A 463 -2.28 1.54 -29.36
CA LEU A 463 -1.37 1.41 -30.50
C LEU A 463 -0.91 -0.02 -30.80
N ILE A 464 -0.83 -0.89 -29.80
CA ILE A 464 -0.44 -2.30 -30.02
C ILE A 464 -1.61 -3.19 -30.49
N ILE A 465 -2.85 -2.73 -30.37
CA ILE A 465 -4.06 -3.47 -30.77
C ILE A 465 -4.79 -2.91 -31.99
N GLY A 466 -4.24 -1.86 -32.64
CA GLY A 466 -4.87 -1.23 -33.80
C GLY A 466 -6.03 -0.29 -33.44
N GLY A 467 -6.12 0.13 -32.17
CA GLY A 467 -7.06 1.12 -31.66
C GLY A 467 -6.54 2.56 -31.82
N CYS A 468 -7.12 3.49 -31.06
CA CYS A 468 -6.82 4.92 -31.14
C CYS A 468 -6.52 5.52 -29.75
N CYS A 469 -5.42 6.25 -29.64
CA CYS A 469 -5.16 7.13 -28.49
C CYS A 469 -5.81 8.50 -28.76
N VAL A 470 -6.67 8.99 -27.85
CA VAL A 470 -7.33 10.28 -28.02
C VAL A 470 -6.72 11.33 -27.09
N VAL A 471 -6.22 12.42 -27.66
CA VAL A 471 -5.44 13.44 -26.94
C VAL A 471 -6.28 14.70 -26.73
N PRO A 472 -6.72 14.99 -25.49
CA PRO A 472 -7.58 16.13 -25.21
C PRO A 472 -6.85 17.47 -25.28
N CYS A 473 -7.62 18.52 -25.54
CA CYS A 473 -7.13 19.89 -25.52
C CYS A 473 -6.80 20.32 -24.08
N PRO A 474 -5.58 20.81 -23.79
CA PRO A 474 -5.18 21.20 -22.43
C PRO A 474 -6.15 22.18 -21.77
N THR A 475 -6.69 23.14 -22.53
CA THR A 475 -7.59 24.19 -22.00
C THR A 475 -8.97 23.67 -21.64
N LYS A 476 -9.45 22.61 -22.30
CA LYS A 476 -10.75 21.98 -22.03
C LYS A 476 -10.71 20.91 -20.93
N MET A 477 -9.52 20.39 -20.65
CA MET A 477 -9.30 19.36 -19.64
C MET A 477 -9.83 19.76 -18.27
N ASN A 478 -9.66 21.03 -17.92
CA ASN A 478 -10.01 21.60 -16.61
C ASN A 478 -11.41 22.23 -16.58
N SER A 479 -12.15 22.24 -17.71
CA SER A 479 -13.47 22.85 -17.78
C SER A 479 -14.60 21.84 -17.60
N ASP A 480 -14.66 20.80 -18.44
CA ASP A 480 -15.68 19.76 -18.35
C ASP A 480 -15.18 18.43 -18.95
N LEU A 481 -14.87 17.47 -18.07
CA LEU A 481 -14.38 16.16 -18.47
C LEU A 481 -15.44 15.33 -19.24
N HIS A 482 -16.74 15.60 -19.04
CA HIS A 482 -17.79 14.92 -19.79
C HIS A 482 -17.75 15.31 -21.27
N GLU A 483 -17.61 16.62 -21.56
CA GLU A 483 -17.50 17.12 -22.93
C GLU A 483 -16.23 16.60 -23.62
N VAL A 484 -15.13 16.47 -22.87
CA VAL A 484 -13.89 15.90 -23.39
C VAL A 484 -14.07 14.44 -23.77
N ILE A 485 -14.61 13.60 -22.87
CA ILE A 485 -14.84 12.17 -23.10
C ILE A 485 -15.80 11.97 -24.28
N THR A 486 -16.93 12.67 -24.28
CA THR A 486 -17.95 12.54 -25.34
C THR A 486 -17.49 13.13 -26.66
N GLY A 487 -16.83 14.29 -26.67
CA GLY A 487 -16.33 14.93 -27.89
C GLY A 487 -15.26 14.09 -28.60
N LEU A 488 -14.39 13.42 -27.85
CA LEU A 488 -13.37 12.52 -28.41
C LEU A 488 -13.87 11.08 -28.64
N GLN A 489 -15.10 10.78 -28.21
CA GLN A 489 -15.67 9.43 -28.21
C GLN A 489 -14.72 8.44 -27.51
N ALA A 490 -14.17 8.83 -26.36
CA ALA A 490 -13.32 7.95 -25.56
C ALA A 490 -14.20 6.87 -24.93
N ASN A 491 -13.87 5.60 -25.18
CA ASN A 491 -14.63 4.46 -24.63
C ASN A 491 -13.91 3.75 -23.48
N ILE A 492 -12.65 4.12 -23.22
CA ILE A 492 -11.92 3.76 -22.01
C ILE A 492 -11.12 4.95 -21.49
N ALA A 493 -11.06 5.07 -20.16
CA ALA A 493 -10.21 6.01 -19.46
C ALA A 493 -9.60 5.35 -18.22
N PHE A 494 -8.41 5.79 -17.84
CA PHE A 494 -7.84 5.56 -16.51
C PHE A 494 -7.84 6.88 -15.76
N LEU A 495 -8.37 6.90 -14.54
CA LEU A 495 -8.44 8.11 -13.71
C LEU A 495 -8.12 7.78 -12.24
N SER A 496 -7.65 8.76 -11.47
CA SER A 496 -7.73 8.65 -10.01
C SER A 496 -9.19 8.77 -9.56
N PRO A 497 -9.57 8.21 -8.39
CA PRO A 497 -10.87 8.46 -7.80
C PRO A 497 -11.17 9.96 -7.73
N THR A 498 -10.21 10.77 -7.28
CA THR A 498 -10.34 12.24 -7.18
C THR A 498 -10.70 12.88 -8.53
N ALA A 499 -9.95 12.58 -9.59
CA ALA A 499 -10.24 13.11 -10.93
C ALA A 499 -11.62 12.66 -11.45
N ALA A 500 -12.01 11.43 -11.15
CA ALA A 500 -13.27 10.85 -11.61
C ALA A 500 -14.49 11.28 -10.78
N MET A 501 -14.32 11.86 -9.58
CA MET A 501 -15.44 12.24 -8.71
C MET A 501 -16.46 13.16 -9.41
N SER A 502 -15.97 14.07 -10.25
CA SER A 502 -16.78 15.02 -11.01
C SER A 502 -17.64 14.36 -12.10
N LEU A 503 -17.32 13.13 -12.54
CA LEU A 503 -17.98 12.46 -13.67
C LEU A 503 -19.30 11.81 -13.30
N ASP A 504 -20.40 12.28 -13.89
CA ASP A 504 -21.70 11.63 -13.91
C ASP A 504 -21.75 10.55 -15.02
N PRO A 505 -21.92 9.26 -14.68
CA PRO A 505 -22.02 8.18 -15.65
C PRO A 505 -23.05 8.43 -16.77
N LYS A 506 -24.16 9.13 -16.47
CA LYS A 506 -25.22 9.41 -17.45
C LYS A 506 -24.78 10.37 -18.55
N LYS A 507 -23.77 11.20 -18.29
CA LYS A 507 -23.24 12.19 -19.23
C LYS A 507 -22.09 11.66 -20.08
N VAL A 508 -21.61 10.44 -19.82
CA VAL A 508 -20.55 9.77 -20.59
C VAL A 508 -20.99 8.39 -21.09
N PRO A 509 -22.12 8.28 -21.82
CA PRO A 509 -22.65 6.98 -22.25
C PRO A 509 -21.76 6.23 -23.25
N CYS A 510 -20.77 6.90 -23.85
CA CYS A 510 -19.77 6.27 -24.72
C CYS A 510 -18.66 5.53 -23.94
N LEU A 511 -18.53 5.75 -22.62
CA LEU A 511 -17.51 5.13 -21.79
C LEU A 511 -17.91 3.69 -21.43
N GLU A 512 -17.27 2.72 -22.09
CA GLU A 512 -17.50 1.29 -21.87
C GLU A 512 -16.76 0.77 -20.63
N THR A 513 -15.55 1.28 -20.38
CA THR A 513 -14.71 0.88 -19.24
C THR A 513 -14.10 2.10 -18.56
N LEU A 514 -14.23 2.17 -17.24
CA LEU A 514 -13.55 3.15 -16.40
C LEU A 514 -12.57 2.41 -15.49
N CYS A 515 -11.28 2.61 -15.72
CA CYS A 515 -10.22 2.12 -14.84
C CYS A 515 -9.92 3.18 -13.78
N ILE A 516 -9.86 2.77 -12.52
CA ILE A 516 -9.55 3.64 -11.40
C ILE A 516 -8.35 3.11 -10.66
N GLY A 517 -7.44 3.99 -10.24
CA GLY A 517 -6.29 3.56 -9.43
C GLY A 517 -5.47 4.74 -8.94
N GLY A 518 -4.35 4.45 -8.30
CA GLY A 518 -3.47 5.47 -7.73
C GLY A 518 -3.90 5.98 -6.35
N GLU A 519 -5.15 5.80 -5.93
CA GLU A 519 -5.64 6.19 -4.58
C GLU A 519 -6.65 5.17 -4.03
N PRO A 520 -6.87 5.13 -2.70
CA PRO A 520 -8.01 4.44 -2.14
C PRO A 520 -9.32 4.97 -2.74
N MET A 521 -10.22 4.08 -3.14
CA MET A 521 -11.48 4.44 -3.78
C MET A 521 -12.53 4.80 -2.71
N PRO A 522 -13.20 5.95 -2.79
CA PRO A 522 -14.32 6.27 -1.89
C PRO A 522 -15.53 5.35 -2.12
N ARG A 523 -16.29 5.04 -1.06
CA ARG A 523 -17.49 4.21 -1.15
C ARG A 523 -18.55 4.84 -2.05
N ASP A 524 -18.82 6.13 -1.87
CA ASP A 524 -19.85 6.85 -2.63
C ASP A 524 -19.52 6.91 -4.12
N PHE A 525 -18.23 6.96 -4.47
CA PHE A 525 -17.77 6.83 -5.84
C PHE A 525 -18.12 5.46 -6.43
N ALA A 526 -17.81 4.37 -5.72
CA ALA A 526 -18.16 3.03 -6.19
C ALA A 526 -19.68 2.87 -6.37
N GLN A 527 -20.50 3.39 -5.44
CA GLN A 527 -21.96 3.36 -5.55
C GLN A 527 -22.48 4.12 -6.78
N LYS A 528 -21.91 5.29 -7.07
CA LYS A 528 -22.26 6.13 -8.22
C LYS A 528 -22.16 5.35 -9.54
N TRP A 529 -21.11 4.54 -9.67
CA TRP A 529 -20.81 3.78 -10.89
C TRP A 529 -21.44 2.38 -10.94
N GLN A 530 -21.85 1.82 -9.80
CA GLN A 530 -22.44 0.47 -9.72
C GLN A 530 -23.74 0.31 -10.55
N THR A 531 -24.49 1.40 -10.74
CA THR A 531 -25.72 1.41 -11.55
C THR A 531 -25.51 1.75 -13.02
N SER A 532 -24.26 2.05 -13.42
CA SER A 532 -23.89 2.36 -14.80
C SER A 532 -23.73 1.08 -15.64
N SER A 533 -23.89 1.21 -16.96
CA SER A 533 -23.46 0.18 -17.91
C SER A 533 -21.94 0.13 -18.11
N THR A 534 -21.21 1.16 -17.64
CA THR A 534 -19.76 1.24 -17.69
C THR A 534 -19.14 0.22 -16.74
N LYS A 535 -18.20 -0.59 -17.23
CA LYS A 535 -17.43 -1.50 -16.40
C LYS A 535 -16.43 -0.71 -15.55
N LEU A 536 -16.64 -0.65 -14.25
CA LEU A 536 -15.70 -0.05 -13.30
C LEU A 536 -14.66 -1.10 -12.89
N ILE A 537 -13.38 -0.77 -13.03
CA ILE A 537 -12.27 -1.66 -12.65
C ILE A 537 -11.32 -0.89 -11.73
N ASN A 538 -11.17 -1.34 -10.49
CA ASN A 538 -10.14 -0.82 -9.59
C ASN A 538 -8.80 -1.50 -9.90
N GLN A 539 -7.73 -0.74 -10.07
CA GLN A 539 -6.42 -1.20 -10.50
C GLN A 539 -5.36 -0.77 -9.48
N TYR A 540 -4.46 -1.69 -9.17
CA TYR A 540 -3.32 -1.43 -8.29
C TYR A 540 -2.01 -1.71 -9.01
N GLY A 541 -1.06 -0.80 -8.81
CA GLY A 541 0.32 -1.02 -9.22
C GLY A 541 1.21 0.18 -8.93
N MET A 542 2.40 0.14 -9.53
CA MET A 542 3.49 1.10 -9.37
C MET A 542 4.44 1.00 -10.57
N GLY A 543 5.25 2.03 -10.77
CA GLY A 543 6.23 2.07 -11.85
C GLY A 543 7.15 0.85 -11.86
N GLU A 544 7.61 0.38 -10.69
CA GLU A 544 8.52 -0.78 -10.58
C GLU A 544 7.93 -2.09 -11.09
N ALA A 545 6.59 -2.17 -11.17
CA ALA A 545 5.81 -3.29 -11.68
C ALA A 545 5.07 -2.93 -12.97
N ALA A 546 5.68 -2.10 -13.82
CA ALA A 546 5.13 -1.72 -15.13
C ALA A 546 3.66 -1.27 -15.06
N ILE A 547 3.39 -0.36 -14.13
CA ILE A 547 2.14 0.40 -13.96
C ILE A 547 1.05 -0.33 -13.18
N CYS A 548 0.49 -1.43 -13.70
CA CYS A 548 -0.61 -2.16 -13.06
C CYS A 548 -0.26 -3.64 -12.93
N CYS A 549 -0.50 -4.20 -11.74
CA CYS A 549 -0.17 -5.59 -11.41
C CYS A 549 -1.31 -6.36 -10.72
N ALA A 550 -2.37 -5.66 -10.27
CA ALA A 550 -3.60 -6.27 -9.78
C ALA A 550 -4.86 -5.53 -10.24
N TYR A 551 -5.95 -6.27 -10.42
CA TYR A 551 -7.24 -5.75 -10.89
C TYR A 551 -8.40 -6.31 -10.07
N ASN A 552 -9.31 -5.43 -9.68
CA ASN A 552 -10.63 -5.76 -9.17
C ASN A 552 -11.69 -5.34 -10.19
N GLU A 553 -12.25 -6.32 -10.88
CA GLU A 553 -13.36 -6.14 -11.83
C GLU A 553 -14.74 -6.23 -11.17
N ASP A 554 -14.79 -6.68 -9.92
CA ASP A 554 -16.02 -6.83 -9.13
C ASP A 554 -16.00 -5.80 -8.00
N VAL A 555 -16.03 -4.53 -8.40
CA VAL A 555 -16.00 -3.41 -7.45
C VAL A 555 -17.31 -3.39 -6.65
N GLN A 556 -17.19 -3.69 -5.35
CA GLN A 556 -18.28 -3.58 -4.39
C GLN A 556 -18.04 -2.36 -3.49
N PRO A 557 -19.02 -1.45 -3.31
CA PRO A 557 -18.83 -0.26 -2.49
C PRO A 557 -18.41 -0.54 -1.04
N GLU A 558 -18.88 -1.65 -0.48
CA GLU A 558 -18.58 -2.11 0.88
C GLU A 558 -17.19 -2.76 1.01
N GLN A 559 -16.47 -2.95 -0.11
CA GLN A 559 -15.14 -3.56 -0.21
C GLN A 559 -14.22 -2.68 -1.08
N ASN A 560 -14.29 -1.36 -0.89
CA ASN A 560 -13.56 -0.36 -1.65
C ASN A 560 -12.03 -0.34 -1.42
N ASP A 561 -11.54 -1.12 -0.46
CA ASP A 561 -10.13 -1.38 -0.17
C ASP A 561 -9.60 -2.67 -0.83
N VAL A 562 -10.44 -3.40 -1.57
CA VAL A 562 -10.04 -4.60 -2.33
C VAL A 562 -9.49 -4.21 -3.69
N ILE A 563 -8.19 -4.48 -3.88
CA ILE A 563 -7.45 -4.22 -5.13
C ILE A 563 -7.53 -5.41 -6.10
N GLY A 564 -8.19 -6.50 -5.69
CA GLY A 564 -8.52 -7.63 -6.55
C GLY A 564 -7.38 -8.63 -6.68
N LYS A 565 -7.21 -9.23 -7.85
CA LYS A 565 -6.29 -10.36 -8.08
C LYS A 565 -5.04 -9.92 -8.82
N ALA A 566 -3.93 -10.59 -8.52
CA ALA A 566 -2.71 -10.45 -9.30
C ALA A 566 -2.97 -10.83 -10.77
N ALA A 567 -2.32 -10.11 -11.70
CA ALA A 567 -2.65 -10.19 -13.11
C ALA A 567 -1.52 -10.72 -14.00
N THR A 568 -0.45 -9.93 -14.15
CA THR A 568 0.71 -10.29 -14.99
C THR A 568 1.68 -11.25 -14.30
N GLY A 569 1.67 -11.25 -12.97
CA GLY A 569 2.49 -12.13 -12.15
C GLY A 569 1.77 -12.53 -10.87
N ALA A 570 2.53 -12.90 -9.85
CA ALA A 570 1.99 -13.26 -8.55
C ALA A 570 2.24 -12.12 -7.53
N ILE A 571 1.34 -12.00 -6.56
CA ILE A 571 1.53 -11.12 -5.40
C ILE A 571 1.46 -12.00 -4.16
N TRP A 572 2.53 -11.97 -3.39
CA TRP A 572 2.71 -12.72 -2.16
C TRP A 572 2.52 -11.81 -0.97
N ILE A 573 1.96 -12.33 0.12
CA ILE A 573 1.88 -11.60 1.39
C ILE A 573 2.96 -12.15 2.30
N VAL A 574 3.99 -11.35 2.55
CA VAL A 574 5.15 -11.72 3.38
C VAL A 574 5.19 -10.86 4.63
N ASP A 575 5.98 -11.25 5.61
CA ASP A 575 6.15 -10.45 6.82
C ASP A 575 6.70 -9.06 6.48
N ALA A 576 6.12 -8.01 7.08
CA ALA A 576 6.42 -6.62 6.73
C ALA A 576 7.91 -6.23 6.90
N THR A 577 8.63 -6.96 7.75
CA THR A 577 10.04 -6.72 8.05
C THR A 577 10.98 -7.69 7.32
N SER A 578 10.49 -8.87 6.93
CA SER A 578 11.31 -9.92 6.30
C SER A 578 10.56 -10.67 5.18
N PRO A 579 11.08 -10.67 3.94
CA PRO A 579 10.48 -11.43 2.84
C PRO A 579 10.62 -12.95 3.00
N GLU A 580 11.50 -13.42 3.89
CA GLU A 580 11.73 -14.85 4.17
C GLU A 580 10.59 -15.54 4.92
N ARG A 581 9.57 -14.79 5.35
CA ARG A 581 8.44 -15.35 6.10
C ARG A 581 7.14 -15.11 5.35
N LEU A 582 6.59 -16.18 4.79
CA LEU A 582 5.29 -16.17 4.14
C LEU A 582 4.18 -16.03 5.19
N MET A 583 3.21 -15.14 4.95
CA MET A 583 2.10 -14.92 5.86
C MET A 583 0.93 -15.87 5.58
N PRO A 584 0.18 -16.30 6.62
CA PRO A 584 -1.07 -17.05 6.44
C PRO A 584 -2.14 -16.27 5.66
N VAL A 585 -3.12 -16.99 5.10
CA VAL A 585 -4.28 -16.34 4.47
C VAL A 585 -5.06 -15.53 5.52
N GLY A 586 -5.45 -14.31 5.16
CA GLY A 586 -6.09 -13.33 6.02
C GLY A 586 -5.16 -12.54 6.96
N ALA A 587 -3.89 -12.92 7.06
CA ALA A 587 -2.90 -12.19 7.86
C ALA A 587 -2.40 -10.93 7.12
N VAL A 588 -2.00 -9.90 7.87
CA VAL A 588 -1.48 -8.66 7.29
C VAL A 588 0.02 -8.77 7.08
N GLY A 589 0.47 -8.45 5.87
CA GLY A 589 1.89 -8.47 5.52
C GLY A 589 2.22 -7.49 4.39
N GLU A 590 3.50 -7.39 4.05
CA GLU A 590 3.96 -6.65 2.88
C GLU A 590 3.63 -7.41 1.59
N LEU A 591 3.22 -6.67 0.55
CA LEU A 591 3.05 -7.19 -0.79
C LEU A 591 4.43 -7.38 -1.45
N LEU A 592 4.78 -8.62 -1.74
CA LEU A 592 5.95 -9.00 -2.53
C LEU A 592 5.48 -9.39 -3.93
N ILE A 593 5.85 -8.59 -4.93
CA ILE A 593 5.40 -8.77 -6.32
C ILE A 593 6.41 -9.65 -7.04
N GLU A 594 5.94 -10.71 -7.69
CA GLU A 594 6.72 -11.63 -8.53
C GLU A 594 6.27 -11.50 -9.98
N GLY A 595 7.19 -11.36 -10.94
CA GLY A 595 6.81 -11.58 -12.33
C GLY A 595 7.74 -10.98 -13.39
N PRO A 596 7.48 -11.29 -14.66
CA PRO A 596 8.30 -10.87 -15.80
C PRO A 596 8.18 -9.37 -16.12
N HIS A 597 7.10 -8.74 -15.66
CA HIS A 597 6.80 -7.33 -15.86
C HIS A 597 7.59 -6.39 -14.95
N LEU A 598 8.29 -6.92 -13.95
CA LEU A 598 9.10 -6.10 -13.06
C LEU A 598 10.21 -5.39 -13.84
N SER A 599 10.40 -4.12 -13.49
CA SER A 599 11.48 -3.27 -13.99
C SER A 599 12.85 -3.85 -13.68
N GLN A 600 13.89 -3.41 -14.37
CA GLN A 600 15.23 -3.99 -14.17
C GLN A 600 15.78 -3.67 -12.78
N LYS A 601 15.88 -2.39 -12.44
CA LYS A 601 16.38 -1.86 -11.16
C LYS A 601 16.22 -0.34 -11.21
N TYR A 602 16.51 0.33 -10.11
CA TYR A 602 16.73 1.77 -10.15
C TYR A 602 18.08 2.11 -10.81
N LEU A 603 18.12 3.25 -11.49
CA LEU A 603 19.26 3.70 -12.28
C LEU A 603 20.54 3.94 -11.45
N ASP A 604 20.44 4.34 -10.17
CA ASP A 604 21.62 4.51 -9.31
C ASP A 604 21.61 3.48 -8.18
N GLU A 605 22.54 2.54 -8.28
CA GLU A 605 22.81 1.47 -7.30
C GLU A 605 23.64 1.94 -6.10
N VAL A 606 23.44 3.16 -5.60
CA VAL A 606 24.25 3.63 -4.48
C VAL A 606 23.61 3.18 -3.16
N GLY A 607 24.02 2.00 -2.68
CA GLY A 607 23.83 1.55 -1.29
C GLY A 607 23.10 0.21 -1.10
N GLN A 608 23.40 -0.48 0.01
CA GLN A 608 22.80 -1.76 0.43
C GLN A 608 21.26 -1.72 0.57
N SER A 609 20.66 -0.52 0.63
CA SER A 609 19.22 -0.34 0.84
C SER A 609 18.35 -0.63 -0.40
N GLN A 610 18.91 -0.67 -1.62
CA GLN A 610 18.14 -0.96 -2.85
C GLN A 610 18.14 -2.45 -3.24
N GLN A 611 19.23 -3.17 -2.97
CA GLN A 611 19.27 -4.64 -3.02
C GLN A 611 18.26 -5.28 -2.05
N ALA A 612 17.83 -4.53 -1.03
CA ALA A 612 16.79 -4.96 -0.10
C ALA A 612 15.36 -4.81 -0.65
N VAL A 613 15.16 -4.23 -1.85
CA VAL A 613 13.82 -3.95 -2.43
C VAL A 613 13.55 -4.79 -3.69
N PHE A 614 14.49 -4.85 -4.64
CA PHE A 614 14.47 -5.86 -5.70
C PHE A 614 15.32 -7.04 -5.25
N LEU A 615 14.71 -8.22 -5.15
CA LEU A 615 15.40 -9.43 -4.73
C LEU A 615 15.96 -10.15 -5.95
N ASP A 616 17.28 -10.33 -5.97
CA ASP A 616 17.99 -11.11 -6.98
C ASP A 616 17.90 -12.62 -6.71
N GLU A 617 17.65 -12.99 -5.45
CA GLU A 617 17.42 -14.36 -5.01
C GLU A 617 15.98 -14.53 -4.53
N ALA A 618 15.39 -15.69 -4.82
CA ALA A 618 14.07 -16.04 -4.35
C ALA A 618 14.09 -16.28 -2.83
N PRO A 619 13.06 -15.87 -2.07
CA PRO A 619 12.92 -16.24 -0.66
C PRO A 619 12.92 -17.76 -0.47
N SER A 620 13.41 -18.24 0.67
CA SER A 620 13.68 -19.68 0.88
C SER A 620 12.44 -20.58 0.74
N TRP A 621 11.25 -20.06 1.03
CA TRP A 621 9.98 -20.79 0.91
C TRP A 621 9.54 -20.99 -0.55
N MET A 622 10.16 -20.31 -1.53
CA MET A 622 9.80 -20.47 -2.95
C MET A 622 10.11 -21.87 -3.48
N ASP A 623 11.15 -22.54 -2.97
CA ASP A 623 11.53 -23.90 -3.37
C ASP A 623 10.40 -24.90 -3.10
N GLU A 624 9.68 -24.73 -2.00
CA GLU A 624 8.55 -25.59 -1.61
C GLU A 624 7.27 -25.22 -2.37
N MET A 625 7.08 -23.92 -2.66
CA MET A 625 5.87 -23.41 -3.31
C MET A 625 5.88 -23.63 -4.81
N HIS A 626 6.95 -23.24 -5.50
CA HIS A 626 7.12 -23.30 -6.95
C HIS A 626 8.58 -23.58 -7.32
N PRO A 627 9.06 -24.83 -7.14
CA PRO A 627 10.44 -25.20 -7.44
C PRO A 627 10.84 -24.92 -8.88
N GLU A 628 9.88 -24.89 -9.81
CA GLU A 628 10.10 -24.59 -11.22
C GLU A 628 10.46 -23.12 -11.50
N ARG A 629 10.30 -22.21 -10.53
CA ARG A 629 10.45 -20.76 -10.71
C ARG A 629 11.59 -20.10 -9.94
N VAL A 630 12.21 -20.82 -9.02
CA VAL A 630 13.22 -20.32 -8.06
C VAL A 630 14.34 -19.52 -8.73
N HIS A 631 14.82 -19.97 -9.90
CA HIS A 631 15.97 -19.35 -10.59
C HIS A 631 15.58 -18.35 -11.68
N THR A 632 14.29 -18.23 -11.99
CA THR A 632 13.81 -17.39 -13.10
C THR A 632 12.97 -16.21 -12.63
N SER A 633 12.37 -16.35 -11.44
CA SER A 633 11.51 -15.31 -10.87
C SER A 633 12.32 -14.18 -10.27
N ARG A 634 11.74 -12.99 -10.36
CA ARG A 634 12.26 -11.78 -9.73
C ARG A 634 11.19 -11.27 -8.80
N PHE A 635 11.62 -10.67 -7.70
CA PHE A 635 10.71 -10.14 -6.69
C PHE A 635 10.96 -8.67 -6.42
N TYR A 636 9.89 -7.95 -6.13
CA TYR A 636 9.92 -6.56 -5.72
C TYR A 636 9.09 -6.36 -4.45
N ARG A 637 9.71 -5.81 -3.41
CA ARG A 637 9.05 -5.43 -2.16
C ARG A 637 8.39 -4.08 -2.32
N SER A 638 7.06 -4.06 -2.34
CA SER A 638 6.33 -2.83 -2.66
C SER A 638 6.35 -1.80 -1.53
N GLY A 639 6.56 -2.23 -0.28
CA GLY A 639 6.32 -1.44 0.93
C GLY A 639 4.84 -1.18 1.24
N ASP A 640 3.92 -1.69 0.42
CA ASP A 640 2.49 -1.69 0.70
C ASP A 640 2.13 -2.90 1.56
N LEU A 641 1.20 -2.70 2.49
CA LEU A 641 0.63 -3.72 3.36
C LEU A 641 -0.73 -4.16 2.81
N GLY A 642 -0.99 -5.46 2.89
CA GLY A 642 -2.27 -6.04 2.53
C GLY A 642 -2.46 -7.42 3.13
N ARG A 643 -3.59 -8.05 2.82
CA ARG A 643 -3.89 -9.44 3.18
C ARG A 643 -4.51 -10.17 2.00
N LEU A 644 -4.17 -11.45 1.87
CA LEU A 644 -4.76 -12.34 0.88
C LEU A 644 -6.08 -12.89 1.43
N ARG A 645 -7.15 -12.83 0.64
CA ARG A 645 -8.46 -13.40 0.95
C ARG A 645 -8.58 -14.80 0.35
N HIS A 646 -9.48 -15.61 0.88
CA HIS A 646 -9.70 -17.00 0.44
C HIS A 646 -10.20 -17.12 -1.01
N ASP A 647 -10.82 -16.08 -1.55
CA ASP A 647 -11.23 -15.99 -2.97
C ASP A 647 -10.08 -15.64 -3.93
N GLY A 648 -8.88 -15.42 -3.39
CA GLY A 648 -7.67 -15.02 -4.10
C GLY A 648 -7.54 -13.52 -4.37
N THR A 649 -8.50 -12.70 -3.92
CA THR A 649 -8.38 -11.24 -3.96
C THR A 649 -7.51 -10.72 -2.82
N ILE A 650 -6.96 -9.52 -3.01
CA ILE A 650 -6.07 -8.86 -2.05
C ILE A 650 -6.77 -7.61 -1.53
N GLN A 651 -6.84 -7.51 -0.20
CA GLN A 651 -7.28 -6.30 0.47
C GLN A 651 -6.05 -5.45 0.79
N TYR A 652 -6.07 -4.20 0.34
CA TYR A 652 -5.05 -3.21 0.65
C TYR A 652 -5.28 -2.63 2.04
N ILE A 653 -4.23 -2.52 2.86
CA ILE A 653 -4.31 -2.05 4.25
C ILE A 653 -3.63 -0.69 4.41
N GLY A 654 -2.58 -0.40 3.64
CA GLY A 654 -1.85 0.86 3.73
C GLY A 654 -0.39 0.72 3.34
N ARG A 655 0.45 1.68 3.73
CA ARG A 655 1.91 1.61 3.55
C ARG A 655 2.61 1.37 4.86
N LYS A 656 3.72 0.62 4.82
CA LYS A 656 4.60 0.44 5.99
C LYS A 656 5.56 1.60 6.20
N ASP A 657 5.79 2.40 5.15
CA ASP A 657 6.71 3.54 5.13
C ASP A 657 5.97 4.89 5.12
N HIS A 658 6.70 5.99 4.96
CA HIS A 658 6.17 7.36 4.96
C HIS A 658 5.85 7.88 3.54
N ILE A 659 5.57 6.97 2.61
CA ILE A 659 5.22 7.32 1.24
C ILE A 659 3.71 7.53 1.18
N LEU A 660 3.31 8.72 0.75
CA LEU A 660 1.92 9.15 0.63
C LEU A 660 1.47 9.02 -0.83
N LYS A 661 0.18 8.75 -1.04
CA LYS A 661 -0.46 8.93 -2.35
C LYS A 661 -1.36 10.16 -2.25
N PHE A 662 -1.11 11.16 -3.08
CA PHE A 662 -1.86 12.42 -3.11
C PHE A 662 -2.17 12.79 -4.56
N ASP A 663 -3.44 12.99 -4.89
CA ASP A 663 -3.92 13.26 -6.25
C ASP A 663 -3.45 12.21 -7.27
N GLY A 664 -3.52 10.94 -6.87
CA GLY A 664 -3.03 9.77 -7.63
C GLY A 664 -1.50 9.66 -7.75
N ARG A 665 -0.75 10.60 -7.16
CA ARG A 665 0.71 10.72 -7.30
C ARG A 665 1.45 10.24 -6.07
N ARG A 666 2.63 9.67 -6.29
CA ARG A 666 3.52 9.20 -5.22
C ARG A 666 4.34 10.36 -4.65
N VAL A 667 4.06 10.71 -3.38
CA VAL A 667 4.81 11.72 -2.63
C VAL A 667 5.61 11.04 -1.51
N ASP A 668 6.93 11.11 -1.58
CA ASP A 668 7.79 10.69 -0.46
C ASP A 668 7.84 11.82 0.58
N ALA A 669 7.11 11.67 1.70
CA ALA A 669 7.04 12.70 2.73
C ALA A 669 8.42 13.00 3.34
N LEU A 670 9.30 11.99 3.42
CA LEU A 670 10.64 12.18 3.96
C LEU A 670 11.52 13.02 3.02
N GLU A 671 11.33 12.93 1.71
CA GLU A 671 12.03 13.78 0.74
C GLU A 671 11.63 15.25 0.91
N VAL A 672 10.32 15.52 1.06
CA VAL A 672 9.82 16.87 1.32
C VAL A 672 10.38 17.41 2.64
N GLU A 673 10.31 16.61 3.70
CA GLU A 673 10.88 16.98 5.01
C GLU A 673 12.40 17.18 4.96
N PHE A 674 13.12 16.37 4.18
CA PHE A 674 14.57 16.49 4.03
C PHE A 674 14.95 17.82 3.38
N GLN A 675 14.25 18.24 2.32
CA GLN A 675 14.51 19.55 1.71
C GLN A 675 14.08 20.69 2.63
N ALA A 676 12.94 20.57 3.31
CA ALA A 676 12.43 21.57 4.25
C ALA A 676 13.37 21.80 5.44
N ARG A 677 14.00 20.74 5.96
CA ARG A 677 14.97 20.81 7.08
C ARG A 677 16.15 21.74 6.81
N ARG A 678 16.44 22.10 5.55
CA ARG A 678 17.52 23.03 5.20
C ARG A 678 17.25 24.46 5.66
N CYS A 679 15.99 24.81 5.92
CA CYS A 679 15.55 26.13 6.42
C CYS A 679 15.36 26.14 7.94
N LEU A 680 15.53 25.00 8.59
CA LEU A 680 15.20 24.75 9.99
C LEU A 680 16.45 24.62 10.84
N THR A 681 16.38 25.05 12.10
CA THR A 681 17.43 24.79 13.08
C THR A 681 17.39 23.32 13.54
N GLN A 682 18.42 22.86 14.25
CA GLN A 682 18.46 21.48 14.75
C GLN A 682 17.35 21.13 15.76
N LYS A 683 16.73 22.15 16.37
CA LYS A 683 15.68 21.97 17.39
C LYS A 683 14.28 22.07 16.80
N ASP A 684 14.14 22.70 15.65
CA ASP A 684 12.88 22.76 14.91
C ASP A 684 12.54 21.38 14.33
N ALA A 685 11.27 21.19 14.00
CA ALA A 685 10.83 19.95 13.37
C ALA A 685 9.78 20.22 12.30
N ILE A 686 9.81 19.40 11.27
CA ILE A 686 8.78 19.35 10.26
C ILE A 686 8.40 17.91 9.97
N VAL A 687 7.10 17.69 9.81
CA VAL A 687 6.49 16.41 9.44
C VAL A 687 5.51 16.67 8.31
N VAL A 688 5.62 15.92 7.23
CA VAL A 688 4.69 15.98 6.11
C VAL A 688 3.77 14.76 6.18
N ASP A 689 2.46 15.01 6.11
CA ASP A 689 1.42 13.98 6.13
C ASP A 689 0.15 14.47 5.41
N MET A 690 -0.82 13.59 5.23
CA MET A 690 -2.12 13.92 4.67
C MET A 690 -3.07 14.42 5.77
N LEU A 691 -3.72 15.56 5.54
CA LEU A 691 -4.87 16.04 6.30
C LEU A 691 -6.16 15.55 5.67
N HIS A 692 -7.04 14.95 6.46
CA HIS A 692 -8.36 14.51 6.03
C HIS A 692 -9.45 15.28 6.79
N ALA A 693 -10.63 15.39 6.18
CA ALA A 693 -11.83 15.80 6.89
C ALA A 693 -12.75 14.59 7.09
N ASP A 694 -13.60 14.65 8.12
CA ASP A 694 -14.66 13.68 8.41
C ASP A 694 -15.83 13.80 7.43
N ASP A 695 -15.88 14.85 6.61
CA ASP A 695 -16.89 15.01 5.58
C ASP A 695 -16.39 14.49 4.23
N ASP A 696 -17.23 13.72 3.52
CA ASP A 696 -16.91 13.17 2.20
C ASP A 696 -16.82 14.24 1.08
N VAL A 697 -16.80 15.52 1.45
CA VAL A 697 -16.82 16.68 0.54
C VAL A 697 -15.49 17.40 0.49
N THR A 698 -14.75 17.46 1.60
CA THR A 698 -13.46 18.16 1.64
C THR A 698 -12.37 17.22 1.15
N GLU A 699 -11.70 17.59 0.05
CA GLU A 699 -10.56 16.84 -0.47
C GLU A 699 -9.41 16.78 0.54
N PRO A 700 -8.71 15.64 0.65
CA PRO A 700 -7.54 15.53 1.51
C PRO A 700 -6.44 16.49 1.01
N GLU A 701 -5.72 17.11 1.93
CA GLU A 701 -4.66 18.11 1.61
C GLU A 701 -3.28 17.60 2.06
N LEU A 702 -2.25 17.83 1.24
CA LEU A 702 -0.86 17.58 1.67
C LEU A 702 -0.42 18.69 2.63
N ALA A 703 -0.09 18.31 3.87
CA ALA A 703 0.19 19.25 4.94
C ALA A 703 1.59 19.07 5.55
N ALA A 704 2.19 20.20 5.93
CA ALA A 704 3.40 20.25 6.72
C ALA A 704 3.10 20.76 8.14
N TYR A 705 3.29 19.90 9.14
CA TYR A 705 3.29 20.30 10.55
C TYR A 705 4.66 20.85 10.90
N VAL A 706 4.71 22.13 11.30
CA VAL A 706 5.93 22.87 11.59
C VAL A 706 5.99 23.17 13.08
N TYR A 707 7.10 22.80 13.72
CA TYR A 707 7.46 23.18 15.08
C TYR A 707 8.71 24.04 15.05
N LEU A 708 8.67 25.18 15.72
CA LEU A 708 9.75 26.15 15.80
C LEU A 708 10.14 26.35 17.27
N ASP A 709 11.36 25.99 17.68
CA ASP A 709 11.79 26.04 19.09
C ASP A 709 11.74 27.45 19.68
N ASP A 710 11.95 28.46 18.85
CA ASP A 710 11.98 29.88 19.21
C ASP A 710 10.61 30.58 19.16
N HIS A 711 9.54 29.87 18.80
CA HIS A 711 8.20 30.44 18.74
C HIS A 711 7.58 30.58 20.14
N PRO A 712 6.87 31.68 20.47
CA PRO A 712 6.33 31.94 21.81
C PRO A 712 5.35 30.89 22.35
N GLU A 713 4.60 30.24 21.45
CA GLU A 713 3.66 29.16 21.79
C GLU A 713 4.32 27.77 21.87
N SER A 714 5.63 27.69 21.61
CA SER A 714 6.35 26.42 21.68
C SER A 714 6.58 25.98 23.11
N SER A 715 6.11 24.78 23.43
CA SER A 715 6.29 24.18 24.74
C SER A 715 7.39 23.12 24.69
N ALA A 716 8.52 23.40 25.34
CA ALA A 716 9.61 22.44 25.52
C ALA A 716 9.30 21.34 26.55
N ALA A 717 8.20 21.47 27.30
CA ALA A 717 7.77 20.49 28.29
C ALA A 717 6.96 19.36 27.63
N LEU A 718 7.17 18.11 28.04
CA LEU A 718 6.32 16.97 27.69
C LEU A 718 4.91 17.18 28.26
N VAL A 719 4.08 17.99 27.60
CA VAL A 719 2.73 18.31 28.06
C VAL A 719 1.81 17.12 27.79
N LYS A 720 1.12 16.66 28.84
CA LYS A 720 0.01 15.70 28.72
C LYS A 720 -1.13 16.37 27.93
N GLY A 721 -1.43 15.88 26.73
CA GLY A 721 -2.55 16.40 25.91
C GLY A 721 -2.25 16.34 24.42
N GLU A 722 -3.20 16.72 23.58
CA GLU A 722 -3.00 16.87 22.12
C GLU A 722 -2.19 18.13 21.80
N PRO A 723 -1.39 18.14 20.72
CA PRO A 723 -0.71 19.35 20.28
C PRO A 723 -1.73 20.44 19.93
N ILE A 724 -1.39 21.69 20.28
CA ILE A 724 -2.18 22.85 19.84
C ILE A 724 -1.75 23.13 18.40
N LEU A 725 -2.75 23.19 17.51
CA LEU A 725 -2.56 23.41 16.09
C LEU A 725 -3.17 24.76 15.70
N SER A 726 -2.42 25.54 14.93
CA SER A 726 -2.85 26.79 14.33
C SER A 726 -2.37 26.86 12.87
N ASP A 727 -3.01 27.71 12.07
CA ASP A 727 -2.58 27.88 10.69
C ASP A 727 -1.27 28.69 10.70
N ALA A 728 -0.20 28.12 10.16
CA ALA A 728 1.10 28.76 10.23
C ALA A 728 1.15 30.08 9.45
N VAL A 729 0.20 30.32 8.53
CA VAL A 729 0.09 31.58 7.79
C VAL A 729 -0.60 32.70 8.60
N GLU A 730 -1.30 32.37 9.69
CA GLU A 730 -1.96 33.34 10.56
C GLU A 730 -1.00 33.91 11.63
N ASP A 731 0.13 33.25 11.88
CA ASP A 731 1.22 33.74 12.72
C ASP A 731 2.37 34.36 11.89
N SER A 732 2.85 35.54 12.26
CA SER A 732 3.83 36.28 11.44
C SER A 732 5.21 35.62 11.39
N LEU A 733 5.66 35.02 12.50
CA LEU A 733 6.97 34.37 12.59
C LEU A 733 6.96 33.03 11.85
N ALA A 734 5.91 32.24 12.06
CA ALA A 734 5.70 30.98 11.36
C ALA A 734 5.48 31.21 9.86
N ALA A 735 4.73 32.23 9.46
CA ALA A 735 4.49 32.55 8.05
C ALA A 735 5.80 32.88 7.30
N GLN A 736 6.70 33.65 7.92
CA GLN A 736 8.01 33.95 7.34
C GLN A 736 8.83 32.66 7.13
N LYS A 737 8.83 31.78 8.13
CA LYS A 737 9.56 30.50 8.04
C LYS A 737 8.93 29.57 7.00
N VAL A 738 7.61 29.52 6.92
CA VAL A 738 6.86 28.77 5.91
C VAL A 738 7.21 29.24 4.51
N GLU A 739 7.33 30.55 4.27
CA GLU A 739 7.70 31.08 2.96
C GLU A 739 9.13 30.66 2.57
N GLU A 740 10.09 30.71 3.51
CA GLU A 740 11.45 30.21 3.30
C GLU A 740 11.45 28.71 2.94
N ILE A 741 10.67 27.90 3.66
CA ILE A 741 10.51 26.46 3.39
C ILE A 741 9.89 26.23 2.01
N LYS A 742 8.77 26.89 1.69
CA LYS A 742 8.10 26.78 0.39
C LYS A 742 9.04 27.13 -0.75
N GLN A 743 9.82 28.20 -0.60
CA GLN A 743 10.78 28.62 -1.61
C GLN A 743 11.86 27.55 -1.84
N VAL A 744 12.43 26.97 -0.78
CA VAL A 744 13.46 25.92 -0.90
C VAL A 744 12.90 24.64 -1.50
N ILE A 745 11.73 24.18 -1.04
CA ILE A 745 11.09 22.96 -1.56
C ILE A 745 10.72 23.15 -3.03
N SER A 746 10.06 24.25 -3.40
CA SER A 746 9.61 24.49 -4.79
C SER A 746 10.78 24.65 -5.77
N ASN A 747 11.96 25.05 -5.28
CA ASN A 747 13.18 25.12 -6.09
C ASN A 747 13.87 23.75 -6.30
N LYS A 748 13.46 22.71 -5.57
CA LYS A 748 14.13 21.40 -5.55
C LYS A 748 13.24 20.24 -5.93
N LEU A 749 11.95 20.30 -5.64
CA LEU A 749 11.00 19.22 -5.82
C LEU A 749 9.89 19.61 -6.81
N PRO A 750 9.32 18.64 -7.55
CA PRO A 750 8.14 18.87 -8.38
C PRO A 750 6.98 19.50 -7.60
N LEU A 751 6.17 20.31 -8.27
CA LEU A 751 5.10 21.11 -7.65
C LEU A 751 4.11 20.27 -6.82
N HIS A 752 3.78 19.06 -7.28
CA HIS A 752 2.84 18.17 -6.60
C HIS A 752 3.36 17.61 -5.26
N MET A 753 4.65 17.76 -4.97
CA MET A 753 5.25 17.39 -3.68
C MET A 753 5.30 18.57 -2.69
N VAL A 754 4.95 19.79 -3.12
CA VAL A 754 4.96 20.97 -2.26
C VAL A 754 3.67 20.98 -1.41
N PRO A 755 3.75 20.96 -0.07
CA PRO A 755 2.57 20.99 0.78
C PRO A 755 1.72 22.24 0.52
N THR A 756 0.41 22.06 0.45
CA THR A 756 -0.56 23.17 0.25
C THR A 756 -0.99 23.79 1.58
N ARG A 757 -0.82 23.05 2.69
CA ARG A 757 -1.06 23.51 4.06
C ARG A 757 0.18 23.48 4.93
N PHE A 758 0.30 24.48 5.78
CA PHE A 758 1.32 24.54 6.81
C PHE A 758 0.63 24.80 8.15
N ILE A 759 0.78 23.86 9.08
CA ILE A 759 0.16 23.91 10.40
C ILE A 759 1.27 24.11 11.42
N LEU A 760 1.19 25.19 12.19
CA LEU A 760 2.07 25.41 13.33
C LEU A 760 1.62 24.51 14.48
N THR A 761 2.57 23.82 15.10
CA THR A 761 2.31 22.96 16.25
C THR A 761 3.09 23.44 17.48
N SER A 762 2.44 23.48 18.64
CA SER A 762 3.06 23.93 19.89
C SER A 762 4.14 22.97 20.42
N TRP A 763 4.11 21.69 20.03
CA TRP A 763 5.16 20.72 20.32
C TRP A 763 5.04 19.53 19.36
N MET A 764 6.15 18.87 19.04
CA MET A 764 6.16 17.72 18.13
C MET A 764 5.90 16.41 18.89
N PRO A 765 4.79 15.70 18.65
CA PRO A 765 4.48 14.42 19.28
C PRO A 765 5.57 13.37 19.10
N ARG A 766 5.88 12.63 20.17
CA ARG A 766 6.86 11.54 20.18
C ARG A 766 6.28 10.28 20.79
N THR A 767 6.61 9.14 20.19
CA THR A 767 6.34 7.79 20.71
C THR A 767 7.19 7.51 21.95
N ALA A 768 6.88 6.41 22.66
CA ALA A 768 7.70 5.95 23.81
C ALA A 768 9.17 5.68 23.42
N SER A 769 9.43 5.35 22.14
CA SER A 769 10.78 5.19 21.58
C SER A 769 11.49 6.52 21.23
N LYS A 770 10.90 7.67 21.60
CA LYS A 770 11.37 9.03 21.31
C LYS A 770 11.38 9.44 19.82
N LYS A 771 10.90 8.58 18.92
CA LYS A 771 10.62 8.91 17.51
C LYS A 771 9.35 9.74 17.38
N THR A 772 9.26 10.60 16.37
CA THR A 772 8.07 11.39 16.08
C THR A 772 6.82 10.52 15.90
N ASP A 773 5.73 10.88 16.56
CA ASP A 773 4.44 10.19 16.50
C ASP A 773 3.54 10.82 15.43
N ARG A 774 3.75 10.40 14.18
CA ARG A 774 2.98 10.89 13.01
C ARG A 774 1.50 10.57 13.10
N LYS A 775 1.14 9.40 13.65
CA LYS A 775 -0.26 9.00 13.77
C LYS A 775 -1.02 9.98 14.65
N ARG A 776 -0.39 10.40 15.76
CA ARG A 776 -0.97 11.38 16.66
C ARG A 776 -1.09 12.77 16.01
N LEU A 777 -0.08 13.20 15.27
CA LEU A 777 -0.16 14.45 14.48
C LEU A 777 -1.30 14.41 13.46
N ARG A 778 -1.46 13.30 12.74
CA ARG A 778 -2.54 13.13 11.76
C ARG A 778 -3.90 13.23 12.44
N VAL A 779 -4.13 12.48 13.51
CA VAL A 779 -5.40 12.54 14.27
C VAL A 779 -5.70 13.95 14.79
N ALA A 780 -4.67 14.65 15.31
CA ALA A 780 -4.81 16.03 15.75
C ALA A 780 -5.12 16.98 14.59
N GLY A 781 -4.45 16.80 13.45
CA GLY A 781 -4.66 17.57 12.23
C GLY A 781 -6.04 17.37 11.61
N ASP A 782 -6.50 16.12 11.49
CA ASP A 782 -7.85 15.79 11.01
C ASP A 782 -8.91 16.44 11.92
N SER A 783 -8.72 16.35 13.24
CA SER A 783 -9.58 17.02 14.22
C SER A 783 -9.60 18.55 14.07
N TYR A 784 -8.43 19.15 13.81
CA TYR A 784 -8.28 20.58 13.56
C TYR A 784 -8.99 21.01 12.26
N GLN A 785 -8.80 20.27 11.17
CA GLN A 785 -9.46 20.51 9.88
C GLN A 785 -10.98 20.44 10.02
N ASN A 786 -11.49 19.43 10.74
CA ASN A 786 -12.92 19.28 11.03
C ASN A 786 -13.51 20.44 11.83
N GLY A 787 -12.78 20.93 12.82
CA GLY A 787 -13.17 22.12 13.58
C GLY A 787 -13.28 23.37 12.69
N ARG A 788 -12.35 23.54 11.74
CA ARG A 788 -12.33 24.66 10.78
C ARG A 788 -13.46 24.55 9.76
N SER A 789 -13.72 23.36 9.19
CA SER A 789 -14.83 23.12 8.26
C SER A 789 -16.19 23.41 8.92
N LYS A 790 -16.39 23.00 10.18
CA LYS A 790 -17.61 23.33 10.94
C LYS A 790 -17.78 24.84 11.17
N ARG A 791 -16.70 25.56 11.51
CA ARG A 791 -16.74 27.03 11.66
C ARG A 791 -17.07 27.75 10.35
N ARG A 792 -16.49 27.31 9.22
CA ARG A 792 -16.80 27.87 7.88
C ARG A 792 -18.25 27.63 7.47
N ARG A 793 -18.81 26.43 7.74
CA ARG A 793 -20.24 26.14 7.49
C ARG A 793 -21.15 26.98 8.38
N ALA A 794 -20.81 27.18 9.66
CA ALA A 794 -21.57 28.04 10.57
C ALA A 794 -21.58 29.52 10.09
N MET A 795 -20.43 30.06 9.69
CA MET A 795 -20.35 31.41 9.11
C MET A 795 -21.08 31.55 7.76
N SER A 796 -21.09 30.49 6.94
CA SER A 796 -21.86 30.45 5.69
C SER A 796 -23.36 30.41 5.92
N MET A 797 -23.84 29.76 7.00
CA MET A 797 -25.25 29.74 7.37
C MET A 797 -25.71 31.06 7.97
N ASP A 798 -24.88 31.72 8.79
CA ASP A 798 -25.19 33.06 9.34
C ASP A 798 -25.28 34.13 8.23
N ASN A 799 -24.41 34.08 7.22
CA ASN A 799 -24.49 34.98 6.06
C ASN A 799 -25.67 34.68 5.12
N GLY A 800 -26.28 33.50 5.20
CA GLY A 800 -27.48 33.12 4.45
C GLY A 800 -28.79 33.61 5.06
N VAL A 801 -28.79 33.99 6.35
CA VAL A 801 -29.99 34.44 7.07
C VAL A 801 -30.16 35.97 7.02
N SER A 802 -29.13 36.74 6.65
CA SER A 802 -29.21 38.20 6.58
C SER A 802 -29.75 38.78 5.25
N ASN A 803 -30.03 37.97 4.22
CA ASN A 803 -30.50 38.45 2.90
C ASN A 803 -32.00 38.21 2.61
N ASN A 804 -32.82 37.83 3.58
CA ASN A 804 -34.26 37.60 3.37
C ASN A 804 -35.19 38.47 4.24
N VAL A 805 -34.72 39.62 4.73
CA VAL A 805 -35.56 40.62 5.41
C VAL A 805 -35.27 42.01 4.86
N MET A 806 -35.66 42.25 3.61
CA MET A 806 -36.17 43.55 3.12
C MET A 806 -36.61 43.38 1.67
N GLU A 807 -37.86 42.96 1.48
CA GLU A 807 -38.75 43.37 0.38
C GLU A 807 -40.14 42.78 0.66
N CYS A 808 -40.97 43.58 1.34
CA CYS A 808 -42.43 43.52 1.33
C CYS A 808 -42.94 44.85 0.81
#